data_AF-A0A0S4KP44-F1
#
_entry.id   AF-A0A0S4KP44-F1
#
_cell.length_a   1.000
_cell.length_b   1.000
_cell.length_c   1.000
_cell.angle_alpha   90.00
_cell.angle_beta   90.00
_cell.angle_gamma   90.00
#
_symmetry.space_group_name_H-M   'P 1'
#
loop_
_entity.id
_entity.type
_entity.pdbx_description
1 polymer ?
#
loop_
_entity_poly.entity_id
_entity_poly.type
_entity_poly.pdbx_seq_one_letter_code
_entity_poly.pdbx_strand_id
1 'polypeptide(L)'
;MLSRCRKSGDATVVLPRHRQRPKSETSCCFPRSAQSLVVVVLFVVFAHFCCVEQQQPTTFFVSGAQIGCWPCCPYDCNCYNCGWNGDWYDTCCYTCYSCECFTATATGSDYWSGCSNKVLYVNPSASGEIVNNYQVSLQYNGNNAVGRVDSGASVGNVYVYGTGTTTYASGNIGTFNGNGYTGTSVYVYNPATIGTLNGVGSGTISVAAGAGIGSATMSNANVYVNGYITNIYPSASNVYISNGGSSNFIQGYGSVWVTTGGYVNVVQVTASSTVTINGGTVSTLSLTGGSSVISVVNGGTVTNVVVGTSGNAITFSSGSFSSMTFTVPQNSGSTITMSGSTLGCILFQSTVANVPMIFTGSSFSRACHFIQFQNTVTSSNVIANSCAHNIPGYSAIFGSSTFNNFLLRWDTSQLTTTGSSNAFYLQAVGSSGTTISFTNCAGTQQMRTGGNAVLIPSGGSLISLLVVSSTISSSGDTFQCGSASTVTVSSLSSSFLAGSMNVYFTGSVTSLWTFAQNSVFTATAASNVYVAGNMASSSVTCFTSTFTAPSGYGVYVGAAMTSSSVTVTSSSAWTSGVNGITAGSANTVALIITQASYWTTSSSGFLVSGVGSNIGITVQTASTWTNGALGLTIVGAGSNVNVRVQANAGFYSVNQNVYITGGSTSVSITATSTGSTDVARITSRSNANFLCIGGPAINIGVYVTGAGALISSPTRNLYVIGSSASNVDMTVTSSATVTAGSNNWEFDAPLVGTSNEISISSQSFVQAETNNFLMLSTGSLWLTVTGSSILTAVSNNNLYVTGDCGMLRVAFTSSTITAAVNNIFVGGSILSDLTPNYVYMTTATMSAGSTGMMFSTTLGGQNIFTITASAATTWSVGGVGAIYLQGYAVSSTITLISSTISVSTSYVSPAVVQLRSGTAQTMTSQQITIASVPYTYTQTAGRSRWCMHSKDASHLCLYDSSR
;
A
#
# COMPACT_ATOMS: atom_id res chain seq x y z
N MET A 1 -3.34 37.92 29.98
CA MET A 1 -2.39 38.66 30.84
C MET A 1 -1.29 39.28 29.97
N LEU A 2 -0.49 40.19 30.54
CA LEU A 2 0.64 40.89 29.92
C LEU A 2 1.84 39.92 29.70
N SER A 3 2.89 40.19 28.91
CA SER A 3 3.33 41.39 28.17
C SER A 3 4.08 41.04 26.86
N ARG A 4 4.52 42.04 26.08
CA ARG A 4 5.40 41.91 24.89
C ARG A 4 6.88 42.08 25.27
N CYS A 5 7.81 41.57 24.44
CA CYS A 5 8.92 42.40 23.92
C CYS A 5 9.55 41.86 22.62
N ARG A 6 10.51 42.59 22.03
CA ARG A 6 11.07 42.42 20.67
C ARG A 6 12.55 42.89 20.66
N LYS A 7 13.27 42.73 19.52
CA LYS A 7 14.64 43.21 19.17
C LYS A 7 15.83 42.40 19.73
N SER A 8 17.08 42.52 19.22
CA SER A 8 17.64 42.67 17.84
C SER A 8 19.17 42.90 17.89
N GLY A 9 19.96 42.35 16.95
CA GLY A 9 21.42 42.57 16.85
C GLY A 9 22.25 41.69 17.80
N ASP A 10 23.56 41.49 17.64
CA ASP A 10 24.49 41.86 16.54
C ASP A 10 25.65 40.83 16.45
N ALA A 11 26.70 41.08 15.65
CA ALA A 11 27.69 40.09 15.20
C ALA A 11 29.06 40.13 15.94
N THR A 12 30.04 39.40 15.37
CA THR A 12 31.53 39.51 15.51
C THR A 12 32.31 38.84 16.68
N VAL A 13 32.86 37.64 16.38
CA VAL A 13 34.33 37.32 16.27
C VAL A 13 35.25 37.04 17.50
N VAL A 14 36.17 36.06 17.29
CA VAL A 14 37.45 35.72 17.98
C VAL A 14 37.53 34.66 19.11
N LEU A 15 38.74 34.10 19.26
CA LEU A 15 39.18 32.82 19.89
C LEU A 15 40.03 33.08 21.20
N PRO A 16 40.78 32.11 21.78
CA PRO A 16 40.37 30.92 22.55
C PRO A 16 41.18 30.77 23.89
N ARG A 17 41.32 29.52 24.42
CA ARG A 17 42.09 29.08 25.65
C ARG A 17 41.32 29.30 26.98
N HIS A 18 41.51 28.55 28.09
CA HIS A 18 42.36 27.41 28.51
C HIS A 18 41.79 26.80 29.84
N ARG A 19 42.20 25.66 30.49
CA ARG A 19 42.89 24.38 30.16
C ARG A 19 43.42 23.71 31.46
N GLN A 20 42.86 22.60 31.99
CA GLN A 20 43.57 21.71 32.94
C GLN A 20 43.00 20.28 33.14
N ARG A 21 43.67 19.49 34.00
CA ARG A 21 43.74 18.01 34.20
C ARG A 21 43.89 17.74 35.74
N PRO A 22 44.36 16.58 36.32
CA PRO A 22 44.57 15.19 35.84
C PRO A 22 44.05 14.07 36.82
N LYS A 23 44.26 12.79 36.43
CA LYS A 23 44.81 11.61 37.17
C LYS A 23 44.00 10.31 36.87
N SER A 24 44.51 9.16 36.39
CA SER A 24 45.81 8.42 36.41
C SER A 24 45.82 7.27 37.43
N GLU A 25 46.13 6.02 37.12
CA GLU A 25 46.52 5.32 35.85
C GLU A 25 45.97 3.84 35.94
N THR A 26 46.34 2.75 35.25
CA THR A 26 47.45 2.34 34.35
C THR A 26 46.86 1.48 33.17
N SER A 27 47.39 0.43 32.51
CA SER A 27 48.57 -0.47 32.62
C SER A 27 49.01 -1.01 31.22
N CYS A 28 49.58 -2.22 31.13
CA CYS A 28 50.26 -2.84 29.97
C CYS A 28 49.61 -4.20 29.55
N CYS A 29 49.82 -4.78 28.35
CA CYS A 29 51.04 -4.86 27.52
C CYS A 29 50.93 -4.42 26.03
N PHE A 30 52.10 -4.36 25.39
CA PHE A 30 52.47 -3.72 24.10
C PHE A 30 53.64 -4.55 23.47
N PRO A 31 54.36 -4.17 22.38
CA PRO A 31 54.40 -2.93 21.57
C PRO A 31 54.19 -3.18 20.04
N ARG A 32 54.35 -2.22 19.10
CA ARG A 32 53.96 -0.79 18.96
C ARG A 32 54.19 -0.39 17.47
N SER A 33 53.78 0.80 17.08
CA SER A 33 53.79 1.31 15.69
C SER A 33 54.58 2.63 15.51
N ALA A 34 54.66 3.08 14.25
CA ALA A 34 54.66 4.47 13.78
C ALA A 34 55.97 5.31 13.67
N GLN A 35 56.34 5.60 12.41
CA GLN A 35 56.45 6.92 11.74
C GLN A 35 57.31 8.11 12.29
N SER A 36 58.00 8.75 11.34
CA SER A 36 58.24 10.21 11.16
C SER A 36 59.41 10.98 11.83
N LEU A 37 60.52 11.08 11.07
CA LEU A 37 61.08 12.32 10.48
C LEU A 37 61.30 13.62 11.32
N VAL A 38 62.57 13.91 11.65
CA VAL A 38 63.23 15.23 11.93
C VAL A 38 64.73 15.02 11.59
N VAL A 39 65.55 15.76 10.82
CA VAL A 39 65.72 17.16 10.33
C VAL A 39 66.98 17.82 10.94
N VAL A 40 67.93 18.29 10.10
CA VAL A 40 69.11 19.18 10.38
C VAL A 40 70.20 18.62 11.34
N VAL A 41 71.53 18.79 11.19
CA VAL A 41 72.55 19.09 10.15
C VAL A 41 73.90 19.28 10.92
N LEU A 42 75.05 19.18 10.24
CA LEU A 42 76.39 19.75 10.57
C LEU A 42 77.58 18.83 11.03
N PHE A 43 78.46 18.53 10.07
CA PHE A 43 79.95 18.55 10.08
C PHE A 43 80.85 17.57 10.90
N VAL A 44 81.64 16.78 10.12
CA VAL A 44 83.12 16.63 10.15
C VAL A 44 83.82 15.83 11.27
N VAL A 45 84.47 14.70 10.90
CA VAL A 45 85.95 14.47 10.92
C VAL A 45 86.32 13.15 10.17
N PHE A 46 87.40 13.20 9.38
CA PHE A 46 88.24 12.15 8.75
C PHE A 46 87.95 10.63 8.87
N ALA A 47 87.82 9.95 7.72
CA ALA A 47 88.78 8.96 7.15
C ALA A 47 88.41 8.69 5.66
N HIS A 48 89.25 8.77 4.61
CA HIS A 48 90.53 8.11 4.25
C HIS A 48 90.43 6.62 3.82
N PHE A 49 90.64 6.39 2.50
CA PHE A 49 90.99 5.11 1.84
C PHE A 49 89.94 3.97 1.87
N CYS A 50 89.85 3.05 0.90
CA CYS A 50 90.49 2.96 -0.42
C CYS A 50 89.55 2.29 -1.45
N CYS A 51 89.95 2.22 -2.72
CA CYS A 51 89.40 1.26 -3.68
C CYS A 51 89.87 -0.16 -3.31
N VAL A 52 88.95 -1.13 -3.32
CA VAL A 52 89.28 -2.55 -3.55
C VAL A 52 88.32 -3.11 -4.59
N GLU A 53 88.70 -2.85 -5.84
CA GLU A 53 88.51 -3.76 -6.96
C GLU A 53 88.63 -5.23 -6.53
N GLN A 54 87.65 -6.08 -6.84
CA GLN A 54 87.87 -7.52 -6.85
C GLN A 54 87.63 -8.07 -8.25
N GLN A 55 88.72 -8.46 -8.88
CA GLN A 55 88.81 -8.85 -10.27
C GLN A 55 88.26 -10.26 -10.53
N GLN A 56 87.77 -10.46 -11.76
CA GLN A 56 87.89 -11.73 -12.51
C GLN A 56 87.02 -12.92 -11.96
N PRO A 57 86.73 -13.96 -12.78
CA PRO A 57 87.28 -14.23 -14.10
C PRO A 57 86.42 -13.77 -15.29
N THR A 58 87.10 -13.26 -16.32
CA THR A 58 86.61 -13.33 -17.70
C THR A 58 86.75 -14.76 -18.22
N THR A 59 85.89 -15.68 -17.75
CA THR A 59 85.83 -17.05 -18.29
C THR A 59 85.25 -17.06 -19.70
N PHE A 60 86.15 -17.08 -20.67
CA PHE A 60 85.87 -17.44 -22.05
C PHE A 60 85.19 -18.82 -22.12
N PHE A 61 83.92 -18.88 -22.52
CA PHE A 61 83.27 -20.12 -22.94
C PHE A 61 83.00 -20.05 -24.44
N VAL A 62 83.81 -20.77 -25.21
CA VAL A 62 83.64 -20.91 -26.66
C VAL A 62 82.58 -21.97 -26.93
N SER A 63 81.39 -21.55 -27.36
CA SER A 63 80.38 -22.48 -27.89
C SER A 63 79.52 -21.85 -28.99
N GLY A 64 80.09 -21.74 -30.20
CA GLY A 64 79.30 -21.85 -31.45
C GLY A 64 78.48 -20.65 -31.95
N ALA A 65 78.74 -19.41 -31.53
CA ALA A 65 78.11 -18.24 -32.13
C ALA A 65 78.91 -17.73 -33.35
N GLN A 66 78.27 -17.50 -34.50
CA GLN A 66 78.91 -16.81 -35.63
C GLN A 66 78.78 -15.28 -35.48
N ILE A 67 79.92 -14.59 -35.46
CA ILE A 67 79.96 -13.12 -35.35
C ILE A 67 79.79 -12.49 -36.73
N GLY A 68 78.68 -11.78 -36.93
CA GLY A 68 78.36 -11.06 -38.15
C GLY A 68 79.18 -9.77 -38.33
N CYS A 69 80.30 -9.88 -39.04
CA CYS A 69 81.05 -8.81 -39.73
C CYS A 69 81.72 -7.69 -38.89
N TRP A 70 83.04 -7.83 -38.65
CA TRP A 70 83.98 -6.68 -38.64
C TRP A 70 85.44 -7.14 -38.80
N PRO A 71 86.29 -6.47 -39.61
CA PRO A 71 86.05 -5.76 -40.87
C PRO A 71 86.16 -6.71 -42.09
N CYS A 72 85.77 -6.25 -43.28
CA CYS A 72 85.80 -7.07 -44.50
C CYS A 72 87.09 -6.91 -45.32
N CYS A 73 88.00 -7.89 -45.24
CA CYS A 73 89.06 -8.14 -46.22
C CYS A 73 89.24 -9.65 -46.45
N PRO A 74 88.67 -10.24 -47.52
CA PRO A 74 89.17 -11.49 -48.08
C PRO A 74 90.55 -11.26 -48.74
N TYR A 75 91.31 -12.32 -48.94
CA TYR A 75 92.66 -12.25 -49.53
C TYR A 75 92.66 -11.84 -51.02
N ASP A 76 93.84 -11.43 -51.50
CA ASP A 76 94.16 -11.06 -52.89
C ASP A 76 93.51 -9.79 -53.46
N CYS A 77 93.73 -8.67 -52.75
CA CYS A 77 93.87 -7.34 -53.37
C CYS A 77 95.26 -6.75 -53.04
N ASN A 78 96.02 -6.35 -54.08
CA ASN A 78 97.37 -5.79 -53.92
C ASN A 78 97.33 -4.34 -53.41
N CYS A 79 97.38 -4.14 -52.10
CA CYS A 79 97.57 -2.82 -51.50
C CYS A 79 99.01 -2.32 -51.69
N TYR A 80 99.24 -1.51 -52.73
CA TYR A 80 100.47 -0.70 -52.83
C TYR A 80 100.46 0.41 -51.77
N ASN A 81 101.64 0.66 -51.18
CA ASN A 81 101.80 1.52 -50.01
C ASN A 81 101.59 3.02 -50.34
N CYS A 82 100.65 3.67 -49.64
CA CYS A 82 100.27 5.08 -49.83
C CYS A 82 100.62 5.97 -48.62
N GLY A 83 101.91 6.18 -48.39
CA GLY A 83 102.46 7.50 -48.03
C GLY A 83 102.06 8.17 -46.70
N TRP A 84 102.77 7.80 -45.64
CA TRP A 84 103.38 8.74 -44.67
C TRP A 84 102.52 9.92 -44.14
N ASN A 85 101.87 9.71 -43.00
CA ASN A 85 102.34 10.30 -41.73
C ASN A 85 101.66 9.60 -40.54
N GLY A 86 102.27 9.69 -39.36
CA GLY A 86 101.88 8.86 -38.21
C GLY A 86 100.70 9.42 -37.41
N ASP A 87 99.52 8.82 -37.60
CA ASP A 87 98.50 8.62 -36.56
C ASP A 87 97.60 7.43 -36.98
N TRP A 88 97.20 6.57 -36.03
CA TRP A 88 96.49 5.31 -36.34
C TRP A 88 94.97 5.50 -36.47
N TYR A 89 94.51 5.94 -37.65
CA TYR A 89 93.09 5.96 -38.02
C TYR A 89 92.88 5.47 -39.47
N ASP A 90 92.53 4.19 -39.63
CA ASP A 90 92.07 3.65 -40.91
C ASP A 90 90.71 4.25 -41.30
N THR A 91 90.63 4.78 -42.51
CA THR A 91 89.38 5.28 -43.12
C THR A 91 89.21 4.70 -44.52
N CYS A 92 88.18 3.87 -44.71
CA CYS A 92 87.92 3.25 -46.00
C CYS A 92 87.35 4.26 -47.02
N CYS A 93 88.06 4.45 -48.14
CA CYS A 93 87.59 5.26 -49.25
C CYS A 93 86.84 4.44 -50.30
N TYR A 94 85.62 4.88 -50.62
CA TYR A 94 84.82 4.58 -51.82
C TYR A 94 84.53 3.12 -52.26
N THR A 95 83.22 2.81 -52.29
CA THR A 95 82.55 1.86 -53.23
C THR A 95 83.01 0.39 -53.23
N CYS A 96 82.68 -0.34 -52.18
CA CYS A 96 82.44 -1.79 -52.31
C CYS A 96 81.02 -2.04 -52.88
N TYR A 97 80.94 -2.55 -54.11
CA TYR A 97 79.75 -3.29 -54.57
C TYR A 97 79.91 -4.78 -54.20
N SER A 98 78.79 -5.48 -54.00
CA SER A 98 78.70 -6.91 -53.64
C SER A 98 79.50 -7.38 -52.40
N CYS A 99 78.88 -7.35 -51.22
CA CYS A 99 79.32 -8.10 -50.05
C CYS A 99 78.66 -9.50 -50.02
N GLU A 100 79.27 -10.50 -50.65
CA GLU A 100 78.72 -11.87 -50.74
C GLU A 100 79.11 -12.77 -49.55
N CYS A 101 78.89 -12.28 -48.32
CA CYS A 101 79.01 -13.08 -47.09
C CYS A 101 77.66 -13.22 -46.37
N PHE A 102 76.60 -13.51 -47.13
CA PHE A 102 75.23 -13.58 -46.61
C PHE A 102 74.75 -15.03 -46.45
N THR A 103 74.98 -15.62 -45.27
CA THR A 103 74.23 -16.81 -44.84
C THR A 103 72.79 -16.40 -44.55
N ALA A 104 71.89 -16.70 -45.47
CA ALA A 104 70.47 -16.40 -45.35
C ALA A 104 69.76 -17.18 -44.22
N THR A 105 70.46 -18.02 -43.47
CA THR A 105 69.89 -18.99 -42.53
C THR A 105 70.68 -18.99 -41.22
N ALA A 106 70.03 -18.67 -40.10
CA ALA A 106 70.58 -18.83 -38.77
C ALA A 106 70.54 -20.32 -38.36
N THR A 107 71.63 -20.80 -37.80
CA THR A 107 71.82 -22.20 -37.35
C THR A 107 72.23 -22.31 -35.88
N GLY A 108 72.69 -21.21 -35.26
CA GLY A 108 73.04 -21.11 -33.85
C GLY A 108 72.39 -19.88 -33.21
N SER A 109 73.22 -18.99 -32.65
CA SER A 109 72.80 -17.69 -32.12
C SER A 109 73.45 -16.60 -32.97
N ASP A 110 72.78 -16.23 -34.05
CA ASP A 110 73.38 -15.53 -35.18
C ASP A 110 72.80 -14.11 -35.34
N TYR A 111 73.68 -13.13 -35.56
CA TYR A 111 73.33 -11.71 -35.61
C TYR A 111 73.48 -11.17 -37.03
N TRP A 112 72.45 -10.46 -37.53
CA TRP A 112 72.41 -9.93 -38.89
C TRP A 112 72.37 -8.41 -38.93
N SER A 113 73.39 -7.84 -39.58
CA SER A 113 73.41 -6.47 -40.08
C SER A 113 74.04 -6.44 -41.48
N GLY A 114 73.75 -5.39 -42.28
CA GLY A 114 74.57 -5.07 -43.47
C GLY A 114 73.94 -5.23 -44.87
N CYS A 115 72.73 -5.79 -45.04
CA CYS A 115 72.04 -5.83 -46.34
C CYS A 115 70.55 -5.54 -46.22
N SER A 116 69.99 -4.72 -47.12
CA SER A 116 68.55 -4.47 -47.23
C SER A 116 67.87 -5.45 -48.21
N ASN A 117 66.55 -5.56 -48.13
CA ASN A 117 65.69 -6.32 -49.04
C ASN A 117 66.01 -7.84 -49.11
N LYS A 118 66.42 -8.46 -48.00
CA LYS A 118 66.70 -9.91 -47.95
C LYS A 118 65.56 -10.72 -47.32
N VAL A 119 65.62 -12.03 -47.52
CA VAL A 119 64.87 -13.04 -46.77
C VAL A 119 65.84 -13.68 -45.78
N LEU A 120 65.40 -13.87 -44.54
CA LEU A 120 66.18 -14.46 -43.47
C LEU A 120 65.42 -15.66 -42.90
N TYR A 121 66.07 -16.81 -42.84
CA TYR A 121 65.54 -18.06 -42.31
C TYR A 121 66.14 -18.36 -40.93
N VAL A 122 65.36 -18.91 -40.01
CA VAL A 122 65.84 -19.38 -38.70
C VAL A 122 65.51 -20.87 -38.58
N ASN A 123 66.53 -21.70 -38.40
CA ASN A 123 66.39 -23.16 -38.28
C ASN A 123 65.80 -23.59 -36.92
N PRO A 124 65.40 -24.87 -36.75
CA PRO A 124 64.91 -25.36 -35.47
C PRO A 124 65.89 -25.08 -34.32
N SER A 125 65.38 -24.58 -33.20
CA SER A 125 66.14 -24.19 -32.01
C SER A 125 67.24 -23.12 -32.20
N ALA A 126 67.31 -22.45 -33.35
CA ALA A 126 68.24 -21.33 -33.59
C ALA A 126 67.62 -19.98 -33.17
N SER A 127 68.47 -18.96 -32.99
CA SER A 127 68.09 -17.57 -32.74
C SER A 127 68.68 -16.65 -33.80
N GLY A 128 67.86 -15.77 -34.38
CA GLY A 128 68.28 -14.83 -35.43
C GLY A 128 67.86 -13.37 -35.14
N GLU A 129 68.81 -12.44 -35.12
CA GLU A 129 68.57 -11.03 -34.75
C GLU A 129 68.81 -10.07 -35.92
N ILE A 130 67.78 -9.29 -36.31
CA ILE A 130 67.84 -8.28 -37.37
C ILE A 130 68.05 -6.90 -36.73
N VAL A 131 69.26 -6.36 -36.85
CA VAL A 131 69.66 -5.14 -36.13
C VAL A 131 69.27 -3.84 -36.84
N ASN A 132 69.40 -3.80 -38.18
CA ASN A 132 69.20 -2.59 -38.99
C ASN A 132 68.59 -2.88 -40.37
N ASN A 133 68.06 -1.82 -41.00
CA ASN A 133 67.48 -1.77 -42.36
C ASN A 133 66.15 -2.52 -42.55
N TYR A 134 65.55 -2.34 -43.73
CA TYR A 134 64.33 -3.05 -44.15
C TYR A 134 64.66 -4.40 -44.79
N GLN A 135 63.92 -5.45 -44.39
CA GLN A 135 63.99 -6.81 -44.92
C GLN A 135 62.66 -7.24 -45.54
N VAL A 136 62.70 -8.12 -46.56
CA VAL A 136 61.48 -8.64 -47.20
C VAL A 136 60.75 -9.59 -46.27
N SER A 137 61.46 -10.56 -45.67
CA SER A 137 60.85 -11.42 -44.65
C SER A 137 61.82 -12.11 -43.69
N LEU A 138 61.31 -12.43 -42.50
CA LEU A 138 61.90 -13.36 -41.52
C LEU A 138 61.06 -14.65 -41.52
N GLN A 139 61.69 -15.83 -41.55
CA GLN A 139 60.99 -17.11 -41.73
C GLN A 139 61.52 -18.17 -40.75
N TYR A 140 60.65 -18.72 -39.90
CA TYR A 140 61.02 -19.75 -38.92
C TYR A 140 60.84 -21.15 -39.52
N ASN A 141 61.93 -21.74 -40.02
CA ASN A 141 61.94 -23.06 -40.67
C ASN A 141 62.05 -24.21 -39.65
N GLY A 142 61.40 -24.10 -38.49
CA GLY A 142 61.57 -25.09 -37.44
C GLY A 142 60.90 -24.77 -36.10
N ASN A 143 60.86 -25.79 -35.24
CA ASN A 143 60.34 -25.67 -33.88
C ASN A 143 61.34 -24.93 -32.98
N ASN A 144 60.83 -24.27 -31.93
CA ASN A 144 61.60 -23.54 -30.91
C ASN A 144 62.53 -22.43 -31.45
N ALA A 145 62.31 -21.98 -32.69
CA ALA A 145 63.13 -20.95 -33.32
C ALA A 145 62.79 -19.56 -32.74
N VAL A 146 63.83 -18.77 -32.44
CA VAL A 146 63.73 -17.43 -31.84
C VAL A 146 64.15 -16.39 -32.88
N GLY A 147 63.46 -15.25 -32.92
CA GLY A 147 63.85 -14.15 -33.80
C GLY A 147 63.61 -12.79 -33.17
N ARG A 148 64.48 -11.83 -33.49
CA ARG A 148 64.41 -10.47 -32.97
C ARG A 148 64.52 -9.44 -34.09
N VAL A 149 63.75 -8.37 -33.99
CA VAL A 149 63.77 -7.21 -34.91
C VAL A 149 64.01 -5.98 -34.06
N ASP A 150 65.20 -5.39 -34.16
CA ASP A 150 65.58 -4.24 -33.31
C ASP A 150 65.04 -2.90 -33.84
N SER A 151 65.11 -1.86 -33.02
CA SER A 151 64.49 -0.55 -33.30
C SER A 151 65.07 0.19 -34.52
N GLY A 152 66.26 -0.20 -35.01
CA GLY A 152 66.83 0.26 -36.28
C GLY A 152 66.37 -0.52 -37.51
N ALA A 153 65.58 -1.58 -37.33
CA ALA A 153 65.17 -2.52 -38.37
C ALA A 153 63.67 -2.44 -38.71
N SER A 154 63.33 -2.98 -39.88
CA SER A 154 61.95 -3.29 -40.23
C SER A 154 61.86 -4.53 -41.13
N VAL A 155 60.73 -5.23 -41.07
CA VAL A 155 60.51 -6.48 -41.82
C VAL A 155 59.14 -6.44 -42.50
N GLY A 156 59.09 -6.68 -43.81
CA GLY A 156 57.85 -6.74 -44.57
C GLY A 156 56.90 -7.83 -44.07
N ASN A 157 57.38 -9.07 -43.97
CA ASN A 157 56.59 -10.21 -43.51
C ASN A 157 57.37 -11.11 -42.53
N VAL A 158 56.72 -11.65 -41.51
CA VAL A 158 57.26 -12.76 -40.70
C VAL A 158 56.41 -13.99 -40.94
N TYR A 159 57.03 -15.14 -41.23
CA TYR A 159 56.33 -16.41 -41.46
C TYR A 159 56.80 -17.48 -40.48
N VAL A 160 55.86 -18.19 -39.85
CA VAL A 160 56.15 -19.31 -38.95
C VAL A 160 55.92 -20.65 -39.67
N TYR A 161 56.90 -21.55 -39.65
CA TYR A 161 56.81 -22.91 -40.17
C TYR A 161 57.25 -23.96 -39.13
N GLY A 162 56.86 -23.77 -37.86
CA GLY A 162 57.17 -24.67 -36.75
C GLY A 162 56.52 -24.22 -35.43
N THR A 163 56.51 -25.11 -34.43
CA THR A 163 55.87 -24.86 -33.13
C THR A 163 56.82 -24.28 -32.08
N GLY A 164 56.27 -23.60 -31.07
CA GLY A 164 57.07 -23.04 -29.96
C GLY A 164 57.99 -21.88 -30.34
N THR A 165 57.76 -21.23 -31.48
CA THR A 165 58.57 -20.12 -31.98
C THR A 165 58.36 -18.85 -31.17
N THR A 166 59.38 -17.99 -31.08
CA THR A 166 59.31 -16.73 -30.33
C THR A 166 59.85 -15.55 -31.14
N THR A 167 59.13 -14.43 -31.11
CA THR A 167 59.47 -13.20 -31.82
C THR A 167 59.53 -12.01 -30.87
N TYR A 168 60.64 -11.29 -30.86
CA TYR A 168 60.84 -10.05 -30.10
C TYR A 168 60.93 -8.86 -31.08
N ALA A 169 59.91 -8.01 -31.10
CA ALA A 169 59.83 -6.85 -31.99
C ALA A 169 60.06 -5.54 -31.21
N SER A 170 61.20 -4.90 -31.44
CA SER A 170 61.52 -3.52 -31.04
C SER A 170 61.54 -2.57 -32.26
N GLY A 171 61.64 -3.11 -33.48
CA GLY A 171 61.41 -2.44 -34.77
C GLY A 171 60.08 -2.83 -35.43
N ASN A 172 59.85 -2.33 -36.64
CA ASN A 172 58.53 -2.42 -37.29
C ASN A 172 58.33 -3.68 -38.15
N ILE A 173 57.16 -4.31 -38.07
CA ILE A 173 56.77 -5.47 -38.89
C ILE A 173 55.52 -5.13 -39.70
N GLY A 174 55.54 -5.36 -41.02
CA GLY A 174 54.36 -5.18 -41.87
C GLY A 174 53.27 -6.21 -41.55
N THR A 175 53.55 -7.49 -41.81
CA THR A 175 52.68 -8.61 -41.47
C THR A 175 53.43 -9.66 -40.65
N PHE A 176 52.86 -10.12 -39.55
CA PHE A 176 53.25 -11.37 -38.88
C PHE A 176 52.26 -12.46 -39.23
N ASN A 177 52.72 -13.65 -39.62
CA ASN A 177 51.88 -14.79 -39.97
C ASN A 177 52.37 -16.07 -39.27
N GLY A 178 51.61 -16.48 -38.25
CA GLY A 178 51.81 -17.71 -37.48
C GLY A 178 51.42 -19.00 -38.20
N ASN A 179 50.80 -18.93 -39.40
CA ASN A 179 50.36 -20.08 -40.22
C ASN A 179 49.51 -21.16 -39.48
N GLY A 180 48.94 -20.86 -38.32
CA GLY A 180 48.21 -21.79 -37.47
C GLY A 180 49.06 -22.60 -36.50
N TYR A 181 50.38 -22.38 -36.43
CA TYR A 181 51.26 -23.15 -35.54
C TYR A 181 51.08 -22.79 -34.06
N THR A 182 51.21 -23.82 -33.21
CA THR A 182 51.01 -23.76 -31.76
C THR A 182 52.27 -23.38 -31.00
N GLY A 183 52.10 -22.73 -29.85
CA GLY A 183 53.20 -22.23 -29.01
C GLY A 183 53.90 -20.96 -29.56
N THR A 184 53.37 -20.34 -30.61
CA THR A 184 53.91 -19.13 -31.23
C THR A 184 53.76 -17.94 -30.28
N SER A 185 54.87 -17.32 -29.89
CA SER A 185 54.90 -16.20 -28.95
C SER A 185 55.46 -14.93 -29.58
N VAL A 186 54.79 -13.79 -29.42
CA VAL A 186 55.14 -12.50 -30.03
C VAL A 186 55.14 -11.40 -28.97
N TYR A 187 56.30 -10.82 -28.72
CA TYR A 187 56.53 -9.74 -27.77
C TYR A 187 56.85 -8.45 -28.55
N VAL A 188 56.12 -7.37 -28.28
CA VAL A 188 56.21 -6.10 -29.01
C VAL A 188 56.56 -4.99 -28.02
N TYR A 189 57.74 -4.38 -28.16
CA TYR A 189 58.32 -3.39 -27.26
C TYR A 189 58.33 -1.99 -27.89
N ASN A 190 58.27 -0.94 -27.07
CA ASN A 190 58.33 0.45 -27.53
C ASN A 190 59.64 0.71 -28.32
N PRO A 191 59.64 1.24 -29.56
CA PRO A 191 58.52 1.86 -30.30
C PRO A 191 57.93 0.99 -31.44
N ALA A 192 58.06 -0.33 -31.40
CA ALA A 192 57.63 -1.23 -32.46
C ALA A 192 56.13 -1.16 -32.78
N THR A 193 55.82 -1.30 -34.07
CA THR A 193 54.48 -1.55 -34.57
C THR A 193 54.44 -2.82 -35.41
N ILE A 194 53.34 -3.58 -35.30
CA ILE A 194 53.00 -4.67 -36.24
C ILE A 194 51.74 -4.29 -37.00
N GLY A 195 51.81 -4.19 -38.33
CA GLY A 195 50.65 -3.80 -39.15
C GLY A 195 49.49 -4.78 -39.03
N THR A 196 49.75 -6.06 -39.27
CA THR A 196 48.79 -7.16 -39.06
C THR A 196 49.49 -8.38 -38.46
N LEU A 197 48.89 -9.02 -37.46
CA LEU A 197 49.32 -10.27 -36.87
C LEU A 197 48.23 -11.32 -37.13
N ASN A 198 48.56 -12.36 -37.89
CA ASN A 198 47.61 -13.40 -38.29
C ASN A 198 48.02 -14.80 -37.84
N GLY A 199 47.04 -15.66 -37.59
CA GLY A 199 47.23 -17.11 -37.57
C GLY A 199 48.09 -17.64 -36.42
N VAL A 200 48.09 -17.03 -35.23
CA VAL A 200 48.68 -17.66 -34.03
C VAL A 200 47.74 -18.77 -33.55
N GLY A 201 48.17 -20.03 -33.64
CA GLY A 201 47.32 -21.21 -33.34
C GLY A 201 47.22 -21.57 -31.85
N SER A 202 48.24 -21.19 -31.08
CA SER A 202 48.25 -21.01 -29.62
C SER A 202 49.55 -20.29 -29.22
N GLY A 203 49.63 -19.74 -28.01
CA GLY A 203 50.85 -19.10 -27.47
C GLY A 203 50.56 -17.79 -26.74
N THR A 204 51.52 -16.85 -26.78
CA THR A 204 51.44 -15.56 -26.06
C THR A 204 51.69 -14.38 -26.98
N ILE A 205 50.76 -13.45 -27.07
CA ILE A 205 50.97 -12.12 -27.67
C ILE A 205 51.11 -11.12 -26.53
N SER A 206 52.14 -10.27 -26.54
CA SER A 206 52.39 -9.27 -25.50
C SER A 206 52.81 -7.95 -26.11
N VAL A 207 52.11 -6.86 -25.79
CA VAL A 207 52.33 -5.52 -26.34
C VAL A 207 52.61 -4.56 -25.19
N ALA A 208 53.84 -4.06 -25.11
CA ALA A 208 54.28 -3.11 -24.11
C ALA A 208 53.68 -1.71 -24.32
N ALA A 209 53.65 -0.90 -23.26
CA ALA A 209 53.21 0.49 -23.35
C ALA A 209 54.07 1.28 -24.35
N GLY A 210 53.42 2.03 -25.25
CA GLY A 210 54.06 2.75 -26.36
C GLY A 210 54.24 1.95 -27.66
N ALA A 211 54.07 0.63 -27.63
CA ALA A 211 54.06 -0.23 -28.81
C ALA A 211 52.63 -0.54 -29.29
N GLY A 212 52.47 -1.11 -30.49
CA GLY A 212 51.14 -1.56 -30.90
C GLY A 212 51.01 -2.46 -32.12
N ILE A 213 49.78 -2.94 -32.35
CA ILE A 213 49.40 -3.82 -33.46
C ILE A 213 48.13 -3.28 -34.13
N GLY A 214 48.07 -3.27 -35.47
CA GLY A 214 46.87 -2.83 -36.20
C GLY A 214 45.71 -3.82 -36.12
N SER A 215 45.94 -5.09 -36.47
CA SER A 215 44.96 -6.16 -36.35
C SER A 215 45.62 -7.45 -35.87
N ALA A 216 44.95 -8.22 -35.00
CA ALA A 216 45.44 -9.48 -34.47
C ALA A 216 44.38 -10.60 -34.57
N THR A 217 44.69 -11.71 -35.24
CA THR A 217 43.83 -12.91 -35.33
C THR A 217 44.52 -14.14 -34.72
N MET A 218 43.81 -14.89 -33.87
CA MET A 218 44.41 -15.97 -33.08
C MET A 218 43.41 -17.03 -32.59
N SER A 219 43.95 -18.21 -32.28
CA SER A 219 43.27 -19.32 -31.61
C SER A 219 44.04 -19.74 -30.35
N ASN A 220 43.33 -20.19 -29.31
CA ASN A 220 43.89 -20.78 -28.07
C ASN A 220 45.12 -20.03 -27.46
N ALA A 221 45.13 -18.70 -27.53
CA ALA A 221 46.26 -17.86 -27.14
C ALA A 221 45.95 -16.97 -25.92
N ASN A 222 46.99 -16.45 -25.28
CA ASN A 222 46.89 -15.37 -24.29
C ASN A 222 47.42 -14.06 -24.91
N VAL A 223 46.68 -12.96 -24.75
CA VAL A 223 47.05 -11.63 -25.25
C VAL A 223 47.18 -10.66 -24.09
N TYR A 224 48.32 -9.99 -23.96
CA TYR A 224 48.55 -8.96 -22.94
C TYR A 224 48.80 -7.61 -23.63
N VAL A 225 47.94 -6.62 -23.37
CA VAL A 225 48.00 -5.30 -24.01
C VAL A 225 48.18 -4.23 -22.95
N ASN A 226 49.39 -3.67 -22.91
CA ASN A 226 49.71 -2.42 -22.21
C ASN A 226 49.95 -1.25 -23.19
N GLY A 227 50.19 -1.55 -24.47
CA GLY A 227 50.21 -0.59 -25.59
C GLY A 227 48.84 -0.49 -26.28
N TYR A 228 48.79 -0.70 -27.60
CA TYR A 228 47.51 -0.78 -28.32
C TYR A 228 47.42 -1.99 -29.24
N ILE A 229 46.23 -2.57 -29.36
CA ILE A 229 45.87 -3.42 -30.51
C ILE A 229 44.54 -2.94 -31.06
N THR A 230 44.52 -2.35 -32.25
CA THR A 230 43.29 -1.67 -32.75
C THR A 230 42.14 -2.66 -32.91
N ASN A 231 42.37 -3.83 -33.54
CA ASN A 231 41.36 -4.88 -33.67
C ASN A 231 41.90 -6.24 -33.20
N ILE A 232 41.15 -6.97 -32.37
CA ILE A 232 41.49 -8.29 -31.83
C ILE A 232 40.38 -9.29 -32.15
N TYR A 233 40.73 -10.41 -32.78
CA TYR A 233 39.81 -11.48 -33.15
C TYR A 233 40.18 -12.80 -32.45
N PRO A 234 39.76 -13.00 -31.18
CA PRO A 234 40.07 -14.20 -30.42
C PRO A 234 39.13 -15.37 -30.74
N SER A 235 39.67 -16.55 -31.02
CA SER A 235 38.95 -17.82 -30.98
C SER A 235 39.44 -18.66 -29.82
N ALA A 236 38.55 -19.01 -28.87
CA ALA A 236 38.90 -19.72 -27.63
C ALA A 236 40.14 -19.14 -26.88
N SER A 237 40.34 -17.82 -26.95
CA SER A 237 41.57 -17.15 -26.50
C SER A 237 41.30 -16.19 -25.32
N ASN A 238 42.31 -15.93 -24.51
CA ASN A 238 42.24 -14.99 -23.39
C ASN A 238 42.88 -13.65 -23.78
N VAL A 239 42.17 -12.55 -23.58
CA VAL A 239 42.64 -11.18 -23.85
C VAL A 239 42.67 -10.38 -22.55
N TYR A 240 43.80 -9.73 -22.26
CA TYR A 240 44.06 -8.93 -21.08
C TYR A 240 44.49 -7.51 -21.51
N ILE A 241 43.68 -6.50 -21.19
CA ILE A 241 43.93 -5.08 -21.47
C ILE A 241 44.18 -4.36 -20.14
N SER A 242 45.35 -3.72 -19.97
CA SER A 242 45.81 -3.22 -18.66
C SER A 242 46.74 -2.00 -18.76
N ASN A 243 46.90 -1.23 -17.68
CA ASN A 243 47.98 -0.23 -17.51
C ASN A 243 48.10 0.84 -18.62
N GLY A 244 46.98 1.39 -19.10
CA GLY A 244 46.95 2.32 -20.25
C GLY A 244 46.73 1.60 -21.59
N GLY A 245 46.69 0.27 -21.58
CA GLY A 245 46.39 -0.57 -22.74
C GLY A 245 45.06 -0.25 -23.39
N SER A 246 45.02 -0.25 -24.72
CA SER A 246 43.83 0.12 -25.48
C SER A 246 43.51 -0.79 -26.66
N SER A 247 42.21 -0.91 -26.98
CA SER A 247 41.72 -1.54 -28.21
C SER A 247 40.45 -0.84 -28.73
N ASN A 248 40.27 -0.79 -30.05
CA ASN A 248 39.04 -0.28 -30.64
C ASN A 248 37.97 -1.37 -30.75
N PHE A 249 38.35 -2.59 -31.16
CA PHE A 249 37.41 -3.68 -31.37
C PHE A 249 37.95 -5.03 -30.92
N ILE A 250 37.20 -5.74 -30.10
CA ILE A 250 37.44 -7.14 -29.75
C ILE A 250 36.21 -7.94 -30.19
N GLN A 251 36.36 -8.86 -31.15
CA GLN A 251 35.25 -9.65 -31.69
C GLN A 251 35.60 -11.14 -31.76
N GLY A 252 34.92 -11.96 -30.95
CA GLY A 252 35.20 -13.40 -30.91
C GLY A 252 34.69 -14.09 -29.65
N TYR A 253 35.42 -15.11 -29.18
CA TYR A 253 35.05 -15.86 -27.97
C TYR A 253 36.27 -16.38 -27.18
N GLY A 254 36.04 -16.64 -25.89
CA GLY A 254 37.07 -16.90 -24.88
C GLY A 254 36.93 -15.96 -23.67
N SER A 255 38.03 -15.61 -23.02
CA SER A 255 38.02 -14.69 -21.86
C SER A 255 38.48 -13.29 -22.25
N VAL A 256 37.78 -12.24 -21.84
CA VAL A 256 38.21 -10.85 -22.01
C VAL A 256 38.31 -10.18 -20.64
N TRP A 257 39.48 -9.65 -20.32
CA TRP A 257 39.81 -8.98 -19.06
C TRP A 257 40.24 -7.54 -19.35
N VAL A 258 39.49 -6.56 -18.86
CA VAL A 258 39.84 -5.13 -18.96
C VAL A 258 40.08 -4.61 -17.56
N THR A 259 41.34 -4.45 -17.16
CA THR A 259 41.71 -4.07 -15.79
C THR A 259 41.99 -2.57 -15.66
N THR A 260 42.37 -2.10 -14.47
CA THR A 260 42.61 -0.68 -14.16
C THR A 260 43.47 0.02 -15.22
N GLY A 261 42.95 1.12 -15.75
CA GLY A 261 43.59 1.90 -16.82
C GLY A 261 43.51 1.28 -18.22
N GLY A 262 42.93 0.08 -18.38
CA GLY A 262 42.62 -0.51 -19.68
C GLY A 262 41.34 0.07 -20.29
N TYR A 263 41.35 0.31 -21.60
CA TYR A 263 40.20 0.83 -22.36
C TYR A 263 39.87 -0.04 -23.58
N VAL A 264 38.60 -0.35 -23.79
CA VAL A 264 38.11 -0.91 -25.06
C VAL A 264 36.89 -0.15 -25.56
N ASN A 265 36.89 0.27 -26.83
CA ASN A 265 35.70 0.90 -27.41
C ASN A 265 34.56 -0.13 -27.57
N VAL A 266 34.75 -1.20 -28.33
CA VAL A 266 33.73 -2.24 -28.52
C VAL A 266 34.25 -3.65 -28.21
N VAL A 267 33.56 -4.36 -27.31
CA VAL A 267 33.71 -5.81 -27.07
C VAL A 267 32.45 -6.52 -27.60
N GLN A 268 32.59 -7.41 -28.57
CA GLN A 268 31.51 -8.26 -29.07
C GLN A 268 31.85 -9.73 -28.86
N VAL A 269 31.09 -10.42 -28.00
CA VAL A 269 31.22 -11.87 -27.80
C VAL A 269 30.27 -12.63 -28.74
N THR A 270 30.80 -13.61 -29.48
CA THR A 270 30.07 -14.34 -30.55
C THR A 270 29.68 -15.77 -30.16
N ALA A 271 30.27 -16.31 -29.09
CA ALA A 271 29.87 -17.57 -28.46
C ALA A 271 29.86 -17.41 -26.92
N SER A 272 29.73 -18.51 -26.17
CA SER A 272 29.89 -18.48 -24.71
C SER A 272 31.28 -17.98 -24.34
N SER A 273 31.32 -16.99 -23.45
CA SER A 273 32.49 -16.18 -23.14
C SER A 273 32.45 -15.63 -21.72
N THR A 274 33.62 -15.36 -21.13
CA THR A 274 33.73 -14.68 -19.84
C THR A 274 34.29 -13.27 -20.06
N VAL A 275 33.59 -12.23 -19.62
CA VAL A 275 34.07 -10.84 -19.71
C VAL A 275 34.17 -10.24 -18.31
N THR A 276 35.39 -9.94 -17.88
CA THR A 276 35.69 -9.32 -16.58
C THR A 276 36.23 -7.91 -16.76
N ILE A 277 35.58 -6.92 -16.17
CA ILE A 277 35.97 -5.50 -16.25
C ILE A 277 36.27 -5.02 -14.83
N ASN A 278 37.55 -4.91 -14.50
CA ASN A 278 38.07 -4.78 -13.13
C ASN A 278 38.80 -3.44 -12.97
N GLY A 279 38.06 -2.37 -12.70
CA GLY A 279 38.59 -0.99 -12.74
C GLY A 279 38.90 -0.45 -14.15
N GLY A 280 38.67 -1.25 -15.20
CA GLY A 280 38.79 -0.86 -16.60
C GLY A 280 37.53 -0.20 -17.17
N THR A 281 37.60 0.24 -18.43
CA THR A 281 36.49 0.91 -19.13
C THR A 281 36.18 0.23 -20.46
N VAL A 282 34.89 -0.04 -20.71
CA VAL A 282 34.38 -0.50 -22.02
C VAL A 282 33.27 0.44 -22.50
N SER A 283 33.33 0.94 -23.74
CA SER A 283 32.29 1.83 -24.25
C SER A 283 31.03 1.06 -24.70
N THR A 284 31.18 -0.05 -25.42
CA THR A 284 30.05 -0.94 -25.78
C THR A 284 30.42 -2.41 -25.57
N LEU A 285 29.58 -3.12 -24.81
CA LEU A 285 29.62 -4.57 -24.66
C LEU A 285 28.42 -5.19 -25.38
N SER A 286 28.67 -6.03 -26.38
CA SER A 286 27.65 -6.69 -27.19
C SER A 286 27.69 -8.21 -26.99
N LEU A 287 26.58 -8.79 -26.52
CA LEU A 287 26.42 -10.22 -26.31
C LEU A 287 25.66 -10.81 -27.51
N THR A 288 26.40 -11.39 -28.47
CA THR A 288 25.85 -12.09 -29.65
C THR A 288 26.02 -13.60 -29.61
N GLY A 289 26.83 -14.12 -28.67
CA GLY A 289 26.81 -15.52 -28.23
C GLY A 289 25.90 -15.73 -27.01
N GLY A 290 25.26 -16.89 -26.91
CA GLY A 290 24.50 -17.29 -25.71
C GLY A 290 25.41 -17.77 -24.59
N SER A 291 24.87 -17.87 -23.36
CA SER A 291 25.58 -18.41 -22.19
C SER A 291 26.90 -17.71 -21.88
N SER A 292 26.96 -16.38 -21.98
CA SER A 292 28.11 -15.58 -21.54
C SER A 292 28.01 -15.16 -20.07
N VAL A 293 29.15 -15.04 -19.40
CA VAL A 293 29.27 -14.59 -18.01
C VAL A 293 29.98 -13.23 -17.97
N ILE A 294 29.31 -12.20 -17.46
CA ILE A 294 29.82 -10.83 -17.41
C ILE A 294 30.01 -10.42 -15.93
N SER A 295 31.19 -9.90 -15.59
CA SER A 295 31.56 -9.50 -14.23
C SER A 295 32.24 -8.13 -14.25
N VAL A 296 31.57 -7.10 -13.73
CA VAL A 296 32.11 -5.73 -13.67
C VAL A 296 32.37 -5.37 -12.21
N VAL A 297 33.64 -5.12 -11.85
CA VAL A 297 34.11 -5.02 -10.47
C VAL A 297 35.07 -3.85 -10.24
N ASN A 298 35.25 -3.47 -8.97
CA ASN A 298 36.23 -2.48 -8.49
C ASN A 298 36.19 -1.15 -9.27
N GLY A 299 35.01 -0.56 -9.42
CA GLY A 299 34.83 0.70 -10.16
C GLY A 299 34.82 0.56 -11.70
N GLY A 300 34.87 -0.66 -12.24
CA GLY A 300 34.80 -0.91 -13.68
C GLY A 300 33.55 -0.29 -14.33
N THR A 301 33.71 0.23 -15.55
CA THR A 301 32.64 0.97 -16.24
C THR A 301 32.29 0.37 -17.60
N VAL A 302 30.99 0.33 -17.92
CA VAL A 302 30.47 -0.09 -19.25
C VAL A 302 29.45 0.93 -19.75
N THR A 303 29.70 1.71 -20.80
CA THR A 303 28.71 2.72 -21.20
C THR A 303 27.42 2.07 -21.70
N ASN A 304 27.49 1.19 -22.70
CA ASN A 304 26.33 0.50 -23.25
C ASN A 304 26.49 -1.02 -23.19
N VAL A 305 25.47 -1.73 -22.72
CA VAL A 305 25.36 -3.19 -22.80
C VAL A 305 24.24 -3.55 -23.77
N VAL A 306 24.53 -4.33 -24.81
CA VAL A 306 23.54 -4.80 -25.80
C VAL A 306 23.47 -6.32 -25.74
N VAL A 307 22.30 -6.85 -25.42
CA VAL A 307 22.08 -8.29 -25.21
C VAL A 307 21.21 -8.85 -26.34
N GLY A 308 21.86 -9.48 -27.30
CA GLY A 308 21.26 -10.10 -28.50
C GLY A 308 21.02 -11.60 -28.38
N THR A 309 21.21 -12.19 -27.19
CA THR A 309 21.01 -13.61 -26.90
C THR A 309 20.37 -13.82 -25.53
N SER A 310 19.87 -15.03 -25.25
CA SER A 310 19.44 -15.44 -23.91
C SER A 310 20.46 -16.39 -23.28
N GLY A 311 20.34 -16.64 -21.97
CA GLY A 311 21.25 -17.51 -21.20
C GLY A 311 22.39 -16.77 -20.49
N ASN A 312 22.41 -15.44 -20.51
CA ASN A 312 23.56 -14.65 -20.07
C ASN A 312 23.48 -14.30 -18.57
N ALA A 313 24.57 -14.50 -17.84
CA ALA A 313 24.69 -14.12 -16.44
C ALA A 313 25.44 -12.78 -16.33
N ILE A 314 24.73 -11.70 -15.97
CA ILE A 314 25.26 -10.33 -15.96
C ILE A 314 25.38 -9.83 -14.52
N THR A 315 26.62 -9.64 -14.06
CA THR A 315 26.93 -9.22 -12.68
C THR A 315 27.74 -7.92 -12.65
N PHE A 316 27.30 -6.94 -11.87
CA PHE A 316 28.12 -5.78 -11.48
C PHE A 316 28.24 -5.76 -9.95
N SER A 317 29.46 -5.56 -9.44
CA SER A 317 29.75 -5.48 -8.01
C SER A 317 30.74 -4.34 -7.75
N SER A 318 30.24 -3.18 -7.29
CA SER A 318 30.90 -1.86 -7.36
C SER A 318 31.23 -1.35 -8.78
N GLY A 319 30.51 -1.84 -9.80
CA GLY A 319 30.65 -1.38 -11.19
C GLY A 319 29.68 -0.24 -11.53
N SER A 320 29.69 0.19 -12.80
CA SER A 320 28.70 1.15 -13.32
C SER A 320 28.35 0.94 -14.80
N PHE A 321 27.12 1.30 -15.19
CA PHE A 321 26.72 1.38 -16.60
C PHE A 321 25.81 2.56 -16.93
N SER A 322 25.71 2.93 -18.22
CA SER A 322 24.79 3.99 -18.68
C SER A 322 23.49 3.47 -19.29
N SER A 323 23.56 2.42 -20.12
CA SER A 323 22.40 1.74 -20.70
C SER A 323 22.59 0.22 -20.80
N MET A 324 21.49 -0.54 -20.73
CA MET A 324 21.44 -1.97 -20.96
C MET A 324 20.18 -2.33 -21.75
N THR A 325 20.34 -2.85 -22.97
CA THR A 325 19.22 -3.13 -23.88
C THR A 325 19.19 -4.61 -24.28
N PHE A 326 18.09 -5.29 -23.99
CA PHE A 326 17.79 -6.65 -24.40
C PHE A 326 16.92 -6.62 -25.66
N THR A 327 17.52 -7.02 -26.79
CA THR A 327 16.87 -6.93 -28.11
C THR A 327 16.07 -8.19 -28.44
N VAL A 328 16.47 -9.36 -27.94
CA VAL A 328 15.82 -10.66 -28.17
C VAL A 328 15.13 -11.22 -26.91
N PRO A 329 14.16 -12.14 -27.03
CA PRO A 329 13.47 -12.72 -25.88
C PRO A 329 14.42 -13.34 -24.85
N GLN A 330 14.12 -13.13 -23.58
CA GLN A 330 14.93 -13.61 -22.45
C GLN A 330 14.19 -14.69 -21.67
N ASN A 331 14.89 -15.78 -21.36
CA ASN A 331 14.37 -16.95 -20.67
C ASN A 331 15.14 -17.24 -19.37
N SER A 332 14.79 -18.33 -18.67
CA SER A 332 15.31 -18.72 -17.35
C SER A 332 16.83 -18.93 -17.24
N GLY A 333 17.58 -18.92 -18.36
CA GLY A 333 19.04 -18.93 -18.32
C GLY A 333 19.66 -17.53 -18.13
N SER A 334 18.93 -16.45 -18.42
CA SER A 334 19.42 -15.08 -18.25
C SER A 334 19.22 -14.58 -16.82
N THR A 335 20.23 -13.94 -16.24
CA THR A 335 20.17 -13.39 -14.88
C THR A 335 20.84 -12.01 -14.79
N ILE A 336 20.31 -11.13 -13.94
CA ILE A 336 20.84 -9.78 -13.73
C ILE A 336 21.08 -9.57 -12.24
N THR A 337 22.34 -9.37 -11.83
CA THR A 337 22.72 -9.14 -10.43
C THR A 337 23.57 -7.89 -10.30
N MET A 338 23.18 -6.97 -9.41
CA MET A 338 23.86 -5.70 -9.17
C MET A 338 24.08 -5.51 -7.67
N SER A 339 25.33 -5.28 -7.27
CA SER A 339 25.71 -5.03 -5.87
C SER A 339 26.55 -3.75 -5.76
N GLY A 340 26.19 -2.83 -4.86
CA GLY A 340 26.95 -1.60 -4.59
C GLY A 340 27.29 -0.74 -5.81
N SER A 341 26.50 -0.87 -6.89
CA SER A 341 26.83 -0.37 -8.24
C SER A 341 26.00 0.85 -8.62
N THR A 342 26.51 1.67 -9.55
CA THR A 342 25.78 2.82 -10.11
C THR A 342 25.07 2.41 -11.40
N LEU A 343 23.73 2.43 -11.39
CA LEU A 343 22.91 1.78 -12.42
C LEU A 343 22.54 2.72 -13.57
N GLY A 344 22.53 2.14 -14.78
CA GLY A 344 21.99 2.75 -15.99
C GLY A 344 20.51 2.41 -16.22
N CYS A 345 19.98 2.87 -17.35
CA CYS A 345 18.62 2.52 -17.79
C CYS A 345 18.62 1.07 -18.33
N ILE A 346 17.66 0.23 -17.91
CA ILE A 346 17.50 -1.14 -18.42
C ILE A 346 16.25 -1.20 -19.31
N LEU A 347 16.38 -1.73 -20.53
CA LEU A 347 15.34 -1.80 -21.53
C LEU A 347 15.17 -3.21 -22.10
N PHE A 348 13.97 -3.78 -22.00
CA PHE A 348 13.57 -5.02 -22.66
C PHE A 348 12.66 -4.72 -23.85
N GLN A 349 13.16 -4.96 -25.06
CA GLN A 349 12.40 -4.77 -26.31
C GLN A 349 11.62 -6.03 -26.74
N SER A 350 11.94 -7.16 -26.14
CA SER A 350 11.39 -8.49 -26.42
C SER A 350 10.87 -9.18 -25.16
N THR A 351 10.12 -10.27 -25.34
CA THR A 351 9.45 -11.02 -24.27
C THR A 351 10.39 -11.44 -23.13
N VAL A 352 9.93 -11.35 -21.89
CA VAL A 352 10.70 -11.74 -20.69
C VAL A 352 9.99 -12.87 -19.95
N ALA A 353 10.71 -13.97 -19.71
CA ALA A 353 10.21 -15.15 -19.02
C ALA A 353 11.24 -15.68 -18.01
N ASN A 354 10.87 -15.77 -16.73
CA ASN A 354 11.67 -16.35 -15.65
C ASN A 354 13.06 -15.70 -15.46
N VAL A 355 13.24 -14.42 -15.77
CA VAL A 355 14.52 -13.70 -15.57
C VAL A 355 14.56 -13.10 -14.16
N PRO A 356 15.45 -13.56 -13.25
CA PRO A 356 15.65 -12.91 -11.96
C PRO A 356 16.53 -11.66 -12.10
N MET A 357 16.06 -10.58 -11.49
CA MET A 357 16.76 -9.29 -11.46
C MET A 357 16.93 -8.86 -10.01
N ILE A 358 18.17 -8.85 -9.51
CA ILE A 358 18.49 -8.60 -8.11
C ILE A 358 19.42 -7.39 -8.00
N PHE A 359 19.02 -6.41 -7.21
CA PHE A 359 19.73 -5.15 -6.99
C PHE A 359 19.93 -4.98 -5.48
N THR A 360 21.17 -4.77 -5.02
CA THR A 360 21.51 -4.72 -3.58
C THR A 360 22.47 -3.56 -3.30
N GLY A 361 22.05 -2.61 -2.46
CA GLY A 361 22.87 -1.45 -2.08
C GLY A 361 23.29 -0.54 -3.24
N SER A 362 22.63 -0.64 -4.39
CA SER A 362 22.93 0.12 -5.60
C SER A 362 22.25 1.49 -5.63
N SER A 363 22.75 2.38 -6.48
CA SER A 363 22.20 3.73 -6.68
C SER A 363 21.74 3.93 -8.13
N PHE A 364 20.69 4.72 -8.30
CA PHE A 364 20.19 5.15 -9.62
C PHE A 364 19.77 6.62 -9.53
N SER A 365 20.21 7.43 -10.50
CA SER A 365 19.92 8.87 -10.55
C SER A 365 19.89 9.39 -12.00
N ARG A 366 19.04 8.80 -12.85
CA ARG A 366 18.93 9.14 -14.28
C ARG A 366 17.51 9.52 -14.69
N ALA A 367 17.42 10.45 -15.65
CA ALA A 367 16.17 10.83 -16.33
C ALA A 367 15.80 9.79 -17.39
N CYS A 368 15.46 8.58 -16.94
CA CYS A 368 14.92 7.48 -17.74
C CYS A 368 14.16 6.51 -16.81
N HIS A 369 13.38 5.60 -17.39
CA HIS A 369 12.91 4.44 -16.65
C HIS A 369 14.09 3.59 -16.18
N PHE A 370 14.07 3.18 -14.91
CA PHE A 370 15.13 2.29 -14.39
C PHE A 370 15.02 0.90 -15.04
N ILE A 371 13.82 0.31 -15.07
CA ILE A 371 13.51 -0.85 -15.90
C ILE A 371 12.29 -0.54 -16.78
N GLN A 372 12.46 -0.65 -18.09
CA GLN A 372 11.39 -0.55 -19.08
C GLN A 372 11.15 -1.89 -19.79
N PHE A 373 9.89 -2.31 -19.85
CA PHE A 373 9.42 -3.42 -20.66
C PHE A 373 8.57 -2.86 -21.83
N GLN A 374 8.99 -3.11 -23.06
CA GLN A 374 8.22 -2.75 -24.26
C GLN A 374 7.40 -3.92 -24.81
N ASN A 375 7.63 -5.13 -24.29
CA ASN A 375 7.01 -6.37 -24.73
C ASN A 375 6.64 -7.27 -23.52
N THR A 376 5.89 -8.35 -23.76
CA THR A 376 5.20 -9.15 -22.73
C THR A 376 6.15 -9.72 -21.67
N VAL A 377 5.76 -9.63 -20.41
CA VAL A 377 6.42 -10.33 -19.29
C VAL A 377 5.53 -11.50 -18.88
N THR A 378 5.90 -12.73 -19.23
CA THR A 378 5.07 -13.91 -18.92
C THR A 378 5.25 -14.40 -17.48
N SER A 379 6.43 -14.13 -16.93
CA SER A 379 6.84 -14.38 -15.55
C SER A 379 8.20 -13.70 -15.33
N SER A 380 8.42 -13.08 -14.17
CA SER A 380 9.75 -12.60 -13.75
C SER A 380 9.69 -12.10 -12.31
N ASN A 381 10.85 -11.91 -11.68
CA ASN A 381 10.95 -11.21 -10.41
C ASN A 381 12.02 -10.11 -10.43
N VAL A 382 11.64 -8.95 -9.86
CA VAL A 382 12.54 -7.83 -9.58
C VAL A 382 12.64 -7.68 -8.07
N ILE A 383 13.87 -7.74 -7.55
CA ILE A 383 14.17 -7.62 -6.13
C ILE A 383 15.19 -6.49 -5.94
N ALA A 384 14.79 -5.42 -5.26
CA ALA A 384 15.68 -4.32 -4.88
C ALA A 384 15.81 -4.25 -3.35
N ASN A 385 17.03 -4.36 -2.81
CA ASN A 385 17.34 -4.40 -1.38
C ASN A 385 18.30 -3.25 -1.00
N SER A 386 17.98 -2.46 0.01
CA SER A 386 18.81 -1.36 0.53
C SER A 386 19.29 -0.32 -0.52
N CYS A 387 18.63 -0.27 -1.69
CA CYS A 387 19.01 0.62 -2.80
C CYS A 387 18.49 2.05 -2.58
N ALA A 388 19.14 3.02 -3.21
CA ALA A 388 18.72 4.42 -3.21
C ALA A 388 18.47 4.90 -4.65
N HIS A 389 17.20 4.98 -5.04
CA HIS A 389 16.78 5.29 -6.41
C HIS A 389 16.04 6.64 -6.47
N ASN A 390 16.60 7.59 -7.22
CA ASN A 390 16.02 8.90 -7.51
C ASN A 390 15.74 9.01 -9.02
N ILE A 391 14.48 9.21 -9.41
CA ILE A 391 14.03 9.03 -10.79
C ILE A 391 13.27 10.30 -11.24
N PRO A 392 13.97 11.30 -11.78
CA PRO A 392 13.36 12.55 -12.20
C PRO A 392 12.56 12.36 -13.49
N GLY A 393 11.23 12.48 -13.41
CA GLY A 393 10.32 12.43 -14.56
C GLY A 393 9.90 11.03 -15.04
N TYR A 394 10.37 9.94 -14.43
CA TYR A 394 10.11 8.57 -14.91
C TYR A 394 9.75 7.60 -13.77
N SER A 395 9.28 6.42 -14.15
CA SER A 395 8.96 5.30 -13.24
C SER A 395 10.16 4.40 -12.97
N ALA A 396 10.19 3.77 -11.79
CA ALA A 396 11.16 2.73 -11.44
C ALA A 396 10.96 1.47 -12.30
N ILE A 397 9.70 1.07 -12.51
CA ILE A 397 9.33 0.06 -13.51
C ILE A 397 8.20 0.61 -14.37
N PHE A 398 8.35 0.49 -15.68
CA PHE A 398 7.34 0.85 -16.66
C PHE A 398 7.21 -0.26 -17.70
N GLY A 399 6.04 -0.90 -17.78
CA GLY A 399 5.71 -1.76 -18.92
C GLY A 399 4.57 -1.17 -19.74
N SER A 400 4.82 -0.89 -21.01
CA SER A 400 3.80 -0.57 -22.02
C SER A 400 3.19 -1.84 -22.63
N SER A 401 3.27 -2.94 -21.89
CA SER A 401 3.11 -4.30 -22.36
C SER A 401 2.59 -5.17 -21.22
N THR A 402 2.07 -6.35 -21.55
CA THR A 402 1.30 -7.13 -20.60
C THR A 402 2.18 -7.95 -19.64
N PHE A 403 1.89 -7.86 -18.34
CA PHE A 403 2.51 -8.65 -17.27
C PHE A 403 1.62 -9.83 -16.87
N ASN A 404 2.26 -10.97 -16.62
CA ASN A 404 1.74 -12.13 -15.93
C ASN A 404 2.82 -12.66 -14.95
N ASN A 405 2.38 -13.32 -13.88
CA ASN A 405 3.21 -13.96 -12.85
C ASN A 405 4.45 -13.13 -12.44
N PHE A 406 4.21 -11.85 -12.11
CA PHE A 406 5.26 -10.89 -11.82
C PHE A 406 5.37 -10.61 -10.31
N LEU A 407 6.57 -10.81 -9.77
CA LEU A 407 6.89 -10.54 -8.37
C LEU A 407 7.84 -9.34 -8.25
N LEU A 408 7.37 -8.28 -7.59
CA LEU A 408 8.13 -7.08 -7.29
C LEU A 408 8.39 -6.98 -5.79
N ARG A 409 9.60 -7.32 -5.35
CA ARG A 409 10.05 -7.05 -3.98
C ARG A 409 10.89 -5.77 -3.97
N TRP A 410 10.49 -4.80 -3.18
CA TRP A 410 11.08 -3.47 -3.19
C TRP A 410 11.41 -3.00 -1.76
N ASP A 411 12.51 -3.52 -1.24
CA ASP A 411 13.05 -3.36 0.12
C ASP A 411 14.14 -2.28 0.14
N THR A 412 13.85 -1.11 -0.45
CA THR A 412 14.83 -0.03 -0.70
C THR A 412 14.86 0.99 0.42
N SER A 413 16.05 1.49 0.78
CA SER A 413 16.18 2.58 1.74
C SER A 413 15.46 3.85 1.27
N GLN A 414 15.49 4.12 -0.04
CA GLN A 414 14.72 5.19 -0.65
C GLN A 414 14.33 4.87 -2.10
N LEU A 415 13.05 5.05 -2.43
CA LEU A 415 12.59 5.34 -3.80
C LEU A 415 11.98 6.74 -3.85
N THR A 416 12.43 7.54 -4.80
CA THR A 416 11.84 8.85 -5.09
C THR A 416 11.63 9.01 -6.59
N THR A 417 10.39 9.19 -7.03
CA THR A 417 10.06 9.65 -8.39
C THR A 417 9.54 11.08 -8.33
N THR A 418 9.92 11.92 -9.29
CA THR A 418 9.48 13.33 -9.37
C THR A 418 8.85 13.65 -10.74
N GLY A 419 8.22 14.83 -10.86
CA GLY A 419 7.30 15.13 -11.97
C GLY A 419 5.90 14.60 -11.67
N SER A 420 5.16 14.17 -12.69
CA SER A 420 3.84 13.51 -12.57
C SER A 420 3.91 11.97 -12.64
N SER A 421 5.10 11.40 -12.48
CA SER A 421 5.39 10.01 -12.89
C SER A 421 5.23 9.00 -11.77
N ASN A 422 4.47 7.94 -12.06
CA ASN A 422 4.20 6.83 -11.15
C ASN A 422 5.49 6.08 -10.75
N ALA A 423 5.59 5.47 -9.56
CA ALA A 423 6.73 4.60 -9.26
C ALA A 423 6.72 3.31 -10.08
N PHE A 424 5.56 2.63 -10.14
CA PHE A 424 5.39 1.40 -10.91
C PHE A 424 4.15 1.50 -11.81
N TYR A 425 4.37 1.34 -13.12
CA TYR A 425 3.33 1.26 -14.13
C TYR A 425 3.34 -0.13 -14.76
N LEU A 426 2.31 -0.94 -14.49
CA LEU A 426 2.25 -2.36 -14.83
C LEU A 426 0.93 -2.69 -15.53
N GLN A 427 0.93 -2.97 -16.83
CA GLN A 427 -0.28 -3.34 -17.56
C GLN A 427 -0.50 -4.86 -17.48
N ALA A 428 -1.59 -5.34 -16.88
CA ALA A 428 -1.89 -6.78 -16.74
C ALA A 428 -2.38 -7.45 -18.05
N VAL A 429 -2.15 -8.77 -18.19
CA VAL A 429 -2.86 -9.63 -19.17
C VAL A 429 -4.32 -9.84 -18.71
N GLY A 430 -5.19 -8.89 -19.04
CA GLY A 430 -6.66 -9.04 -18.98
C GLY A 430 -7.23 -9.51 -17.64
N SER A 431 -8.38 -10.20 -17.72
CA SER A 431 -9.17 -10.66 -16.57
C SER A 431 -8.90 -12.11 -16.13
N SER A 432 -7.96 -12.82 -16.76
CA SER A 432 -7.71 -14.25 -16.51
C SER A 432 -6.22 -14.60 -16.46
N GLY A 433 -5.77 -15.10 -15.30
CA GLY A 433 -4.45 -15.69 -15.10
C GLY A 433 -3.35 -14.75 -14.60
N THR A 434 -3.46 -13.43 -14.80
CA THR A 434 -2.48 -12.47 -14.27
C THR A 434 -2.39 -12.51 -12.75
N THR A 435 -1.20 -12.84 -12.25
CA THR A 435 -0.75 -12.58 -10.88
C THR A 435 0.27 -11.43 -10.86
N ILE A 436 0.01 -10.39 -10.08
CA ILE A 436 0.98 -9.33 -9.75
C ILE A 436 1.10 -9.25 -8.23
N SER A 437 2.31 -9.41 -7.70
CA SER A 437 2.60 -9.30 -6.28
C SER A 437 3.65 -8.22 -6.02
N PHE A 438 3.31 -7.22 -5.21
CA PHE A 438 4.23 -6.20 -4.72
C PHE A 438 4.43 -6.36 -3.22
N THR A 439 5.69 -6.45 -2.79
CA THR A 439 6.06 -6.47 -1.37
C THR A 439 7.12 -5.42 -1.07
N ASN A 440 6.79 -4.47 -0.19
CA ASN A 440 7.78 -3.63 0.50
C ASN A 440 8.01 -4.19 1.91
N CYS A 441 9.28 -4.40 2.27
CA CYS A 441 9.69 -5.22 3.41
C CYS A 441 10.10 -4.39 4.65
N ALA A 442 10.28 -5.09 5.77
CA ALA A 442 10.32 -4.48 7.10
C ALA A 442 11.60 -3.65 7.36
N GLY A 443 11.44 -2.34 7.32
CA GLY A 443 12.39 -1.33 7.77
C GLY A 443 11.74 0.05 7.68
N THR A 444 12.40 1.11 8.16
CA THR A 444 11.89 2.50 8.03
C THR A 444 12.12 3.04 6.61
N GLN A 445 11.61 2.33 5.61
CA GLN A 445 11.77 2.63 4.19
C GLN A 445 10.83 3.79 3.78
N GLN A 446 11.27 4.65 2.85
CA GLN A 446 10.42 5.70 2.28
C GLN A 446 10.32 5.60 0.76
N MET A 447 9.08 5.54 0.29
CA MET A 447 8.70 5.71 -1.12
C MET A 447 7.99 7.05 -1.27
N ARG A 448 8.49 7.91 -2.17
CA ARG A 448 7.90 9.23 -2.47
C ARG A 448 7.68 9.35 -3.97
N THR A 449 6.49 9.74 -4.41
CA THR A 449 6.11 9.65 -5.82
C THR A 449 5.33 10.86 -6.34
N GLY A 450 5.68 11.27 -7.56
CA GLY A 450 5.07 12.40 -8.29
C GLY A 450 3.75 12.06 -9.01
N GLY A 451 3.48 10.78 -9.23
CA GLY A 451 2.18 10.26 -9.66
C GLY A 451 1.62 9.33 -8.59
N ASN A 452 1.15 8.15 -9.03
CA ASN A 452 0.74 7.07 -8.14
C ASN A 452 1.95 6.24 -7.68
N ALA A 453 1.86 5.56 -6.53
CA ALA A 453 2.92 4.58 -6.18
C ALA A 453 2.81 3.32 -7.05
N VAL A 454 1.63 2.70 -7.14
CA VAL A 454 1.35 1.57 -8.04
C VAL A 454 0.14 1.89 -8.94
N LEU A 455 0.31 1.72 -10.26
CA LEU A 455 -0.76 1.87 -11.27
C LEU A 455 -0.84 0.61 -12.16
N ILE A 456 -2.00 -0.06 -12.12
CA ILE A 456 -2.33 -1.26 -12.90
C ILE A 456 -3.59 -1.01 -13.75
N PRO A 457 -3.50 -0.24 -14.85
CA PRO A 457 -4.67 0.40 -15.46
C PRO A 457 -5.63 -0.57 -16.17
N SER A 458 -5.13 -1.71 -16.66
CA SER A 458 -5.95 -2.74 -17.32
C SER A 458 -6.65 -3.70 -16.36
N GLY A 459 -6.38 -3.64 -15.05
CA GLY A 459 -6.99 -4.53 -14.05
C GLY A 459 -6.14 -5.76 -13.72
N GLY A 460 -6.78 -6.89 -13.41
CA GLY A 460 -6.08 -8.18 -13.22
C GLY A 460 -6.87 -9.22 -12.41
N SER A 461 -6.55 -10.51 -12.58
CA SER A 461 -7.25 -11.58 -11.85
C SER A 461 -6.80 -11.73 -10.39
N LEU A 462 -5.50 -11.65 -10.10
CA LEU A 462 -4.98 -11.76 -8.74
C LEU A 462 -3.91 -10.68 -8.51
N ILE A 463 -4.17 -9.76 -7.60
CA ILE A 463 -3.25 -8.67 -7.25
C ILE A 463 -3.02 -8.68 -5.74
N SER A 464 -1.75 -8.66 -5.33
CA SER A 464 -1.34 -8.61 -3.92
C SER A 464 -0.44 -7.41 -3.69
N LEU A 465 -0.81 -6.55 -2.74
CA LEU A 465 0.00 -5.44 -2.25
C LEU A 465 0.28 -5.68 -0.76
N LEU A 466 1.52 -5.98 -0.39
CA LEU A 466 1.97 -6.12 0.99
C LEU A 466 2.98 -5.02 1.33
N VAL A 467 2.69 -4.24 2.36
CA VAL A 467 3.57 -3.16 2.84
C VAL A 467 3.81 -3.34 4.33
N VAL A 468 5.09 -3.40 4.72
CA VAL A 468 5.50 -3.66 6.11
C VAL A 468 6.47 -2.57 6.60
N SER A 469 6.19 -2.01 7.78
CA SER A 469 6.97 -0.98 8.49
C SER A 469 7.29 0.31 7.72
N SER A 470 6.67 0.53 6.55
CA SER A 470 7.14 1.47 5.53
C SER A 470 6.23 2.67 5.35
N THR A 471 6.77 3.78 4.83
CA THR A 471 5.97 4.94 4.40
C THR A 471 5.92 5.04 2.88
N ILE A 472 4.71 5.07 2.32
CA ILE A 472 4.44 5.40 0.92
C ILE A 472 3.74 6.75 0.89
N SER A 473 4.31 7.70 0.13
CA SER A 473 3.69 8.98 -0.17
C SER A 473 3.58 9.17 -1.68
N SER A 474 2.40 9.57 -2.13
CA SER A 474 2.08 9.83 -3.53
C SER A 474 1.31 11.13 -3.65
N SER A 475 1.50 11.84 -4.75
CA SER A 475 0.70 13.03 -5.09
C SER A 475 -0.54 12.68 -5.92
N GLY A 476 -0.55 11.50 -6.55
CA GLY A 476 -1.77 10.81 -6.98
C GLY A 476 -2.26 9.82 -5.91
N ASP A 477 -2.50 8.58 -6.32
CA ASP A 477 -3.00 7.50 -5.48
C ASP A 477 -1.89 6.62 -4.89
N THR A 478 -2.13 5.92 -3.78
CA THR A 478 -1.18 4.89 -3.30
C THR A 478 -1.25 3.66 -4.21
N PHE A 479 -2.46 3.16 -4.49
CA PHE A 479 -2.71 2.06 -5.42
C PHE A 479 -3.91 2.37 -6.31
N GLN A 480 -3.71 2.36 -7.64
CA GLN A 480 -4.78 2.46 -8.64
C GLN A 480 -4.81 1.22 -9.53
N CYS A 481 -6.00 0.70 -9.81
CA CYS A 481 -6.24 -0.48 -10.63
C CYS A 481 -7.44 -0.31 -11.58
N GLY A 482 -7.52 -1.16 -12.60
CA GLY A 482 -8.67 -1.35 -13.49
C GLY A 482 -9.88 -2.03 -12.81
N SER A 483 -10.49 -2.99 -13.50
CA SER A 483 -11.39 -3.99 -12.88
C SER A 483 -10.60 -5.23 -12.46
N ALA A 484 -10.91 -5.85 -11.33
CA ALA A 484 -10.12 -6.98 -10.82
C ALA A 484 -10.97 -8.09 -10.20
N SER A 485 -10.49 -9.34 -10.26
CA SER A 485 -11.21 -10.48 -9.67
C SER A 485 -10.94 -10.60 -8.17
N THR A 486 -9.67 -10.79 -7.79
CA THR A 486 -9.25 -10.91 -6.38
C THR A 486 -8.10 -9.95 -6.10
N VAL A 487 -8.26 -9.07 -5.11
CA VAL A 487 -7.23 -8.10 -4.72
C VAL A 487 -7.04 -8.08 -3.21
N THR A 488 -5.80 -8.25 -2.77
CA THR A 488 -5.41 -8.13 -1.36
C THR A 488 -4.52 -6.90 -1.17
N VAL A 489 -4.88 -6.03 -0.23
CA VAL A 489 -4.09 -4.86 0.17
C VAL A 489 -3.83 -4.96 1.67
N SER A 490 -2.62 -5.40 2.03
CA SER A 490 -2.19 -5.61 3.42
C SER A 490 -1.14 -4.58 3.84
N SER A 491 -1.43 -3.83 4.89
CA SER A 491 -0.57 -2.78 5.43
C SER A 491 -0.30 -3.04 6.91
N LEU A 492 0.96 -3.31 7.25
CA LEU A 492 1.40 -3.71 8.59
C LEU A 492 2.41 -2.67 9.11
N SER A 493 2.10 -2.02 10.23
CA SER A 493 2.93 -0.96 10.84
C SER A 493 3.38 0.15 9.87
N SER A 494 2.57 0.46 8.86
CA SER A 494 2.94 1.25 7.68
C SER A 494 2.10 2.52 7.53
N SER A 495 2.55 3.47 6.72
CA SER A 495 1.85 4.74 6.45
C SER A 495 1.63 4.96 4.96
N PHE A 496 0.38 5.09 4.53
CA PHE A 496 0.00 5.50 3.17
C PHE A 496 -0.49 6.95 3.21
N LEU A 497 0.16 7.82 2.42
CA LEU A 497 -0.07 9.27 2.37
C LEU A 497 -0.33 9.69 0.92
N ALA A 498 -1.55 9.46 0.45
CA ALA A 498 -1.98 9.75 -0.92
C ALA A 498 -2.56 11.16 -1.06
N GLY A 499 -2.19 11.84 -2.16
CA GLY A 499 -2.80 13.10 -2.59
C GLY A 499 -4.27 12.96 -3.00
N SER A 500 -4.63 11.80 -3.56
CA SER A 500 -5.97 11.50 -4.04
C SER A 500 -6.62 10.36 -3.23
N MET A 501 -6.31 9.10 -3.53
CA MET A 501 -6.92 7.92 -2.93
C MET A 501 -5.88 6.89 -2.48
N ASN A 502 -6.15 6.15 -1.40
CA ASN A 502 -5.24 5.08 -0.98
C ASN A 502 -5.43 3.79 -1.78
N VAL A 503 -6.66 3.37 -2.03
CA VAL A 503 -6.98 2.20 -2.86
C VAL A 503 -8.09 2.59 -3.85
N TYR A 504 -7.76 2.66 -5.14
CA TYR A 504 -8.68 3.07 -6.21
C TYR A 504 -8.86 1.97 -7.27
N PHE A 505 -10.12 1.65 -7.58
CA PHE A 505 -10.52 0.84 -8.73
C PHE A 505 -11.35 1.70 -9.70
N THR A 506 -10.88 1.81 -10.95
CA THR A 506 -11.59 2.50 -12.04
C THR A 506 -12.77 1.70 -12.59
N GLY A 507 -12.93 0.44 -12.16
CA GLY A 507 -14.05 -0.43 -12.53
C GLY A 507 -14.59 -1.23 -11.34
N SER A 508 -14.97 -2.49 -11.58
CA SER A 508 -15.54 -3.38 -10.54
C SER A 508 -14.50 -4.30 -9.92
N VAL A 509 -14.72 -4.72 -8.67
CA VAL A 509 -13.90 -5.72 -7.97
C VAL A 509 -14.75 -6.87 -7.41
N THR A 510 -14.41 -8.11 -7.75
CA THR A 510 -15.19 -9.31 -7.36
C THR A 510 -14.86 -9.80 -5.95
N SER A 511 -13.68 -9.45 -5.42
CA SER A 511 -13.22 -9.68 -4.05
C SER A 511 -12.07 -8.73 -3.72
N LEU A 512 -12.28 -7.81 -2.77
CA LEU A 512 -11.28 -6.88 -2.25
C LEU A 512 -11.05 -7.13 -0.76
N TRP A 513 -9.82 -7.46 -0.37
CA TRP A 513 -9.43 -7.69 1.01
C TRP A 513 -8.41 -6.64 1.43
N THR A 514 -8.89 -5.53 2.00
CA THR A 514 -8.06 -4.44 2.52
C THR A 514 -7.88 -4.61 4.03
N PHE A 515 -6.66 -4.87 4.49
CA PHE A 515 -6.32 -5.06 5.90
C PHE A 515 -5.22 -4.10 6.35
N ALA A 516 -5.49 -3.34 7.40
CA ALA A 516 -4.54 -2.43 8.03
C ALA A 516 -4.36 -2.79 9.51
N GLN A 517 -3.11 -3.03 9.92
CA GLN A 517 -2.72 -3.25 11.31
C GLN A 517 -1.61 -2.27 11.72
N ASN A 518 -1.73 -1.61 12.87
CA ASN A 518 -0.79 -0.60 13.37
C ASN A 518 -0.45 0.53 12.35
N SER A 519 -1.36 0.81 11.40
CA SER A 519 -1.05 1.55 10.16
C SER A 519 -1.88 2.83 10.02
N VAL A 520 -1.38 3.77 9.21
CA VAL A 520 -2.05 5.05 8.93
C VAL A 520 -2.36 5.15 7.44
N PHE A 521 -3.62 5.41 7.10
CA PHE A 521 -4.10 5.66 5.75
C PHE A 521 -4.63 7.09 5.71
N THR A 522 -3.94 7.98 4.99
CA THR A 522 -4.40 9.35 4.73
C THR A 522 -4.60 9.55 3.23
N ALA A 523 -5.81 9.95 2.83
CA ALA A 523 -6.17 10.25 1.45
C ALA A 523 -6.67 11.70 1.39
N THR A 524 -5.82 12.65 0.98
CA THR A 524 -6.04 14.07 1.29
C THR A 524 -7.14 14.75 0.48
N ALA A 525 -7.49 14.23 -0.71
CA ALA A 525 -8.55 14.81 -1.56
C ALA A 525 -9.81 13.94 -1.71
N ALA A 526 -9.72 12.61 -1.75
CA ALA A 526 -10.83 11.78 -2.23
C ALA A 526 -11.26 10.62 -1.30
N SER A 527 -10.51 9.52 -1.16
CA SER A 527 -11.01 8.33 -0.45
C SER A 527 -9.93 7.35 0.03
N ASN A 528 -10.17 6.67 1.16
CA ASN A 528 -9.29 5.57 1.57
C ASN A 528 -9.50 4.31 0.71
N VAL A 529 -10.75 3.97 0.39
CA VAL A 529 -11.10 2.96 -0.62
C VAL A 529 -12.15 3.54 -1.58
N TYR A 530 -11.92 3.44 -2.89
CA TYR A 530 -12.85 3.86 -3.93
C TYR A 530 -12.99 2.76 -4.99
N VAL A 531 -14.22 2.37 -5.29
CA VAL A 531 -14.58 1.46 -6.38
C VAL A 531 -15.59 2.17 -7.28
N ALA A 532 -15.25 2.41 -8.54
CA ALA A 532 -16.16 3.08 -9.48
C ALA A 532 -17.34 2.18 -9.88
N GLY A 533 -17.12 0.87 -9.98
CA GLY A 533 -18.12 -0.14 -10.30
C GLY A 533 -18.72 -0.82 -9.07
N ASN A 534 -18.92 -2.14 -9.18
CA ASN A 534 -19.42 -2.99 -8.09
C ASN A 534 -18.28 -3.48 -7.19
N MET A 535 -18.58 -3.73 -5.92
CA MET A 535 -17.68 -4.31 -4.92
C MET A 535 -18.35 -5.53 -4.28
N ALA A 536 -17.90 -6.72 -4.62
CA ALA A 536 -18.47 -7.99 -4.12
C ALA A 536 -17.52 -8.72 -3.16
N SER A 537 -18.05 -9.57 -2.28
CA SER A 537 -17.30 -10.52 -1.44
C SER A 537 -16.08 -9.93 -0.70
N SER A 538 -16.18 -8.67 -0.27
CA SER A 538 -15.04 -7.84 0.12
C SER A 538 -14.98 -7.57 1.62
N SER A 539 -13.79 -7.28 2.14
CA SER A 539 -13.58 -6.82 3.52
C SER A 539 -12.64 -5.61 3.57
N VAL A 540 -12.97 -4.62 4.40
CA VAL A 540 -12.10 -3.48 4.72
C VAL A 540 -11.92 -3.42 6.24
N THR A 541 -10.73 -3.72 6.72
CA THR A 541 -10.43 -3.88 8.15
C THR A 541 -9.37 -2.87 8.61
N CYS A 542 -9.74 -2.04 9.57
CA CYS A 542 -8.89 -1.13 10.32
C CYS A 542 -8.70 -1.68 11.74
N PHE A 543 -7.52 -2.23 12.03
CA PHE A 543 -7.13 -2.84 13.31
C PHE A 543 -5.96 -2.06 13.90
N THR A 544 -6.03 -1.58 15.15
CA THR A 544 -5.01 -0.68 15.75
C THR A 544 -4.51 0.44 14.82
N SER A 545 -5.36 0.94 13.92
CA SER A 545 -4.97 1.73 12.74
C SER A 545 -5.78 3.03 12.64
N THR A 546 -5.35 3.93 11.75
CA THR A 546 -6.01 5.23 11.51
C THR A 546 -6.36 5.40 10.04
N PHE A 547 -7.64 5.60 9.72
CA PHE A 547 -8.14 5.90 8.37
C PHE A 547 -8.68 7.34 8.33
N THR A 548 -8.07 8.20 7.49
CA THR A 548 -8.37 9.63 7.43
C THR A 548 -8.55 10.09 5.98
N ALA A 549 -9.75 10.55 5.63
CA ALA A 549 -10.04 11.16 4.33
C ALA A 549 -10.71 12.53 4.56
N PRO A 550 -9.96 13.61 4.84
CA PRO A 550 -10.47 14.81 5.51
C PRO A 550 -11.43 15.67 4.68
N SER A 551 -11.50 15.41 3.37
CA SER A 551 -12.34 16.11 2.39
C SER A 551 -13.30 15.16 1.63
N GLY A 552 -13.34 13.88 2.01
CA GLY A 552 -13.98 12.84 1.19
C GLY A 552 -14.41 11.59 1.98
N TYR A 553 -14.42 10.44 1.30
CA TYR A 553 -15.06 9.21 1.77
C TYR A 553 -14.11 8.26 2.51
N GLY A 554 -14.64 7.49 3.46
CA GLY A 554 -13.92 6.33 3.99
C GLY A 554 -13.87 5.20 2.96
N VAL A 555 -15.05 4.70 2.58
CA VAL A 555 -15.26 3.75 1.47
C VAL A 555 -16.32 4.32 0.51
N TYR A 556 -16.04 4.31 -0.78
CA TYR A 556 -16.99 4.65 -1.85
C TYR A 556 -17.15 3.50 -2.85
N VAL A 557 -18.39 3.17 -3.21
CA VAL A 557 -18.76 2.18 -4.24
C VAL A 557 -19.80 2.79 -5.16
N GLY A 558 -19.45 3.03 -6.43
CA GLY A 558 -20.31 3.73 -7.39
C GLY A 558 -21.57 2.96 -7.79
N ALA A 559 -21.49 1.63 -7.83
CA ALA A 559 -22.62 0.74 -8.10
C ALA A 559 -23.00 -0.09 -6.85
N ALA A 560 -23.11 -1.42 -6.96
CA ALA A 560 -23.55 -2.26 -5.85
C ALA A 560 -22.39 -2.70 -4.94
N MET A 561 -22.60 -2.62 -3.62
CA MET A 561 -21.78 -3.28 -2.60
C MET A 561 -22.49 -4.57 -2.14
N THR A 562 -21.89 -5.74 -2.36
CA THR A 562 -22.53 -7.03 -2.10
C THR A 562 -21.68 -7.98 -1.27
N SER A 563 -22.31 -8.72 -0.35
CA SER A 563 -21.65 -9.74 0.51
C SER A 563 -20.34 -9.24 1.16
N SER A 564 -20.36 -8.01 1.70
CA SER A 564 -19.13 -7.28 2.06
C SER A 564 -19.15 -6.71 3.47
N SER A 565 -17.98 -6.49 4.07
CA SER A 565 -17.85 -5.97 5.43
C SER A 565 -16.85 -4.82 5.58
N VAL A 566 -17.11 -3.95 6.56
CA VAL A 566 -16.20 -2.91 7.03
C VAL A 566 -16.06 -3.04 8.54
N THR A 567 -14.83 -3.19 9.03
CA THR A 567 -14.53 -3.42 10.45
C THR A 567 -13.51 -2.41 10.96
N VAL A 568 -13.80 -1.77 12.09
CA VAL A 568 -12.90 -0.83 12.78
C VAL A 568 -12.77 -1.26 14.24
N THR A 569 -11.58 -1.68 14.65
CA THR A 569 -11.39 -2.42 15.90
C THR A 569 -10.06 -2.13 16.58
N SER A 570 -9.99 -2.44 17.88
CA SER A 570 -8.77 -2.41 18.69
C SER A 570 -8.16 -1.01 18.76
N SER A 571 -8.92 -0.07 19.34
CA SER A 571 -8.58 1.34 19.49
C SER A 571 -8.26 2.07 18.18
N SER A 572 -8.91 1.67 17.08
CA SER A 572 -8.72 2.28 15.76
C SER A 572 -9.48 3.59 15.60
N ALA A 573 -8.97 4.41 14.69
CA ALA A 573 -9.52 5.70 14.30
C ALA A 573 -10.06 5.66 12.87
N TRP A 574 -11.25 6.24 12.65
CA TRP A 574 -11.82 6.45 11.33
C TRP A 574 -12.39 7.86 11.22
N THR A 575 -11.96 8.63 10.22
CA THR A 575 -12.39 10.02 9.99
C THR A 575 -12.67 10.26 8.49
N SER A 576 -13.84 10.76 8.16
CA SER A 576 -14.26 11.03 6.77
C SER A 576 -14.91 12.41 6.62
N GLY A 577 -14.41 13.19 5.66
CA GLY A 577 -14.80 14.57 5.38
C GLY A 577 -16.10 14.74 4.60
N VAL A 578 -16.68 13.65 4.09
CA VAL A 578 -18.05 13.58 3.56
C VAL A 578 -18.80 12.44 4.25
N ASN A 579 -18.87 11.25 3.65
CA ASN A 579 -19.53 10.09 4.24
C ASN A 579 -18.52 9.02 4.65
N GLY A 580 -18.84 8.23 5.67
CA GLY A 580 -17.99 7.12 6.12
C GLY A 580 -17.97 5.96 5.12
N ILE A 581 -19.16 5.49 4.73
CA ILE A 581 -19.38 4.57 3.61
C ILE A 581 -20.41 5.19 2.65
N THR A 582 -20.24 5.00 1.35
CA THR A 582 -21.26 5.31 0.33
C THR A 582 -21.33 4.19 -0.71
N ALA A 583 -22.53 3.72 -1.01
CA ALA A 583 -22.81 2.72 -2.05
C ALA A 583 -24.00 3.13 -2.92
N GLY A 584 -23.96 2.84 -4.22
CA GLY A 584 -25.10 3.01 -5.12
C GLY A 584 -26.29 2.11 -4.73
N SER A 585 -26.00 0.86 -4.38
CA SER A 585 -26.92 -0.05 -3.67
C SER A 585 -26.14 -0.98 -2.73
N ALA A 586 -26.82 -1.59 -1.75
CA ALA A 586 -26.18 -2.48 -0.78
C ALA A 586 -26.99 -3.76 -0.60
N ASN A 587 -26.33 -4.93 -0.67
CA ASN A 587 -26.95 -6.22 -0.39
C ASN A 587 -26.04 -7.12 0.45
N THR A 588 -26.46 -7.46 1.67
CA THR A 588 -25.69 -8.32 2.59
C THR A 588 -24.38 -7.63 2.97
N VAL A 589 -24.50 -6.54 3.74
CA VAL A 589 -23.38 -5.66 4.10
C VAL A 589 -23.31 -5.49 5.62
N ALA A 590 -22.10 -5.62 6.19
CA ALA A 590 -21.86 -5.51 7.63
C ALA A 590 -20.89 -4.36 7.98
N LEU A 591 -21.28 -3.47 8.89
CA LEU A 591 -20.41 -2.48 9.53
C LEU A 591 -20.21 -2.83 11.02
N ILE A 592 -18.96 -2.97 11.45
CA ILE A 592 -18.60 -3.43 12.79
C ILE A 592 -17.56 -2.49 13.42
N ILE A 593 -17.90 -1.85 14.55
CA ILE A 593 -17.02 -0.90 15.25
C ILE A 593 -16.85 -1.37 16.72
N THR A 594 -15.63 -1.70 17.14
CA THR A 594 -15.39 -2.41 18.42
C THR A 594 -14.13 -1.97 19.19
N GLN A 595 -14.05 -2.34 20.46
CA GLN A 595 -12.87 -2.23 21.33
C GLN A 595 -12.29 -0.81 21.37
N ALA A 596 -13.02 0.14 21.98
CA ALA A 596 -12.61 1.55 22.16
C ALA A 596 -12.24 2.30 20.86
N SER A 597 -12.75 1.85 19.71
CA SER A 597 -12.52 2.52 18.42
C SER A 597 -13.47 3.70 18.21
N TYR A 598 -13.06 4.68 17.41
CA TYR A 598 -13.85 5.87 17.13
C TYR A 598 -14.00 6.12 15.62
N TRP A 599 -15.23 6.36 15.20
CA TRP A 599 -15.62 6.68 13.83
C TRP A 599 -16.29 8.05 13.78
N THR A 600 -15.79 8.94 12.95
CA THR A 600 -16.31 10.31 12.76
C THR A 600 -16.56 10.61 11.29
N THR A 601 -17.74 11.15 10.95
CA THR A 601 -18.06 11.66 9.61
C THR A 601 -18.61 13.09 9.69
N SER A 602 -18.43 13.87 8.62
CA SER A 602 -19.04 15.22 8.52
C SER A 602 -20.51 15.18 8.10
N SER A 603 -20.90 14.17 7.31
CA SER A 603 -22.25 14.00 6.77
C SER A 603 -22.85 12.65 7.19
N SER A 604 -22.83 11.63 6.32
CA SER A 604 -23.50 10.35 6.57
C SER A 604 -22.53 9.27 7.03
N GLY A 605 -22.87 8.54 8.08
CA GLY A 605 -22.11 7.37 8.54
C GLY A 605 -22.01 6.28 7.47
N PHE A 606 -23.16 5.87 6.94
CA PHE A 606 -23.29 4.97 5.81
C PHE A 606 -24.48 5.41 4.94
N LEU A 607 -24.21 5.81 3.69
CA LEU A 607 -25.22 6.17 2.70
C LEU A 607 -25.40 5.04 1.66
N VAL A 608 -26.65 4.66 1.41
CA VAL A 608 -27.06 3.81 0.28
C VAL A 608 -27.98 4.64 -0.62
N SER A 609 -27.53 4.97 -1.83
CA SER A 609 -28.22 5.87 -2.77
C SER A 609 -29.44 5.24 -3.46
N GLY A 610 -29.63 3.94 -3.29
CA GLY A 610 -30.74 3.15 -3.82
C GLY A 610 -31.25 2.16 -2.77
N VAL A 611 -31.59 0.94 -3.21
CA VAL A 611 -32.09 -0.12 -2.31
C VAL A 611 -30.98 -0.67 -1.40
N GLY A 612 -31.32 -0.88 -0.13
CA GLY A 612 -30.48 -1.55 0.86
C GLY A 612 -31.14 -2.83 1.39
N SER A 613 -30.50 -3.98 1.23
CA SER A 613 -30.99 -5.27 1.75
C SER A 613 -29.97 -5.98 2.64
N ASN A 614 -30.42 -6.65 3.70
CA ASN A 614 -29.58 -7.41 4.65
C ASN A 614 -28.40 -6.57 5.20
N ILE A 615 -28.69 -5.38 5.74
CA ILE A 615 -27.68 -4.47 6.28
C ILE A 615 -27.58 -4.66 7.79
N GLY A 616 -26.40 -5.06 8.28
CA GLY A 616 -26.10 -5.19 9.71
C GLY A 616 -25.10 -4.13 10.16
N ILE A 617 -25.41 -3.40 11.25
CA ILE A 617 -24.49 -2.43 11.85
C ILE A 617 -24.35 -2.74 13.34
N THR A 618 -23.12 -2.91 13.83
CA THR A 618 -22.81 -3.18 15.24
C THR A 618 -21.76 -2.22 15.76
N VAL A 619 -22.08 -1.48 16.84
CA VAL A 619 -21.15 -0.58 17.55
C VAL A 619 -21.07 -1.06 19.00
N GLN A 620 -19.89 -1.48 19.46
CA GLN A 620 -19.77 -2.16 20.75
C GLN A 620 -18.48 -1.87 21.53
N THR A 621 -18.46 -2.20 22.83
CA THR A 621 -17.25 -2.25 23.67
C THR A 621 -16.50 -0.91 23.70
N ALA A 622 -17.03 0.08 24.44
CA ALA A 622 -16.43 1.42 24.59
C ALA A 622 -16.23 2.25 23.30
N SER A 623 -16.83 1.83 22.17
CA SER A 623 -16.61 2.46 20.87
C SER A 623 -17.64 3.54 20.52
N THR A 624 -17.30 4.46 19.62
CA THR A 624 -18.21 5.53 19.19
C THR A 624 -18.36 5.62 17.68
N TRP A 625 -19.61 5.84 17.24
CA TRP A 625 -19.96 6.18 15.86
C TRP A 625 -20.64 7.55 15.85
N THR A 626 -19.96 8.56 15.31
CA THR A 626 -20.39 9.97 15.35
C THR A 626 -20.49 10.54 13.94
N ASN A 627 -21.63 11.16 13.61
CA ASN A 627 -21.91 11.66 12.26
C ASN A 627 -22.47 13.09 12.26
N GLY A 628 -21.88 13.97 11.46
CA GLY A 628 -22.21 15.39 11.40
C GLY A 628 -23.54 15.72 10.71
N ALA A 629 -24.16 14.75 10.02
CA ALA A 629 -25.55 14.83 9.57
C ALA A 629 -26.34 13.57 9.93
N LEU A 630 -26.09 12.44 9.27
CA LEU A 630 -26.95 11.24 9.31
C LEU A 630 -26.15 9.99 9.72
N GLY A 631 -26.81 9.01 10.33
CA GLY A 631 -26.19 7.72 10.66
C GLY A 631 -26.18 6.77 9.47
N LEU A 632 -27.11 5.81 9.46
CA LEU A 632 -27.46 5.03 8.27
C LEU A 632 -28.52 5.80 7.46
N THR A 633 -28.31 5.91 6.15
CA THR A 633 -29.28 6.47 5.19
C THR A 633 -29.50 5.50 4.04
N ILE A 634 -30.77 5.21 3.72
CA ILE A 634 -31.18 4.40 2.56
C ILE A 634 -32.20 5.21 1.76
N VAL A 635 -31.85 5.59 0.53
CA VAL A 635 -32.71 6.45 -0.31
C VAL A 635 -33.79 5.66 -1.04
N GLY A 636 -33.55 4.37 -1.32
CA GLY A 636 -34.55 3.43 -1.79
C GLY A 636 -35.28 2.70 -0.66
N ALA A 637 -35.82 1.52 -0.98
CA ALA A 637 -36.39 0.61 0.01
C ALA A 637 -35.31 -0.01 0.92
N GLY A 638 -35.68 -0.32 2.17
CA GLY A 638 -34.81 -0.93 3.17
C GLY A 638 -35.33 -2.28 3.68
N SER A 639 -34.64 -3.38 3.41
CA SER A 639 -35.07 -4.73 3.81
C SER A 639 -34.06 -5.43 4.72
N ASN A 640 -34.50 -6.06 5.81
CA ASN A 640 -33.65 -6.74 6.80
C ASN A 640 -32.48 -5.84 7.31
N VAL A 641 -32.83 -4.65 7.80
CA VAL A 641 -31.85 -3.64 8.26
C VAL A 641 -31.77 -3.68 9.79
N ASN A 642 -30.60 -3.93 10.37
CA ASN A 642 -30.45 -4.16 11.81
C ASN A 642 -29.30 -3.31 12.36
N VAL A 643 -29.60 -2.43 13.30
CA VAL A 643 -28.61 -1.56 13.98
C VAL A 643 -28.54 -1.94 15.46
N ARG A 644 -27.33 -2.23 15.96
CA ARG A 644 -27.09 -2.77 17.30
C ARG A 644 -25.97 -2.01 18.01
N VAL A 645 -26.30 -1.34 19.10
CA VAL A 645 -25.34 -0.57 19.93
C VAL A 645 -25.25 -1.23 21.31
N GLN A 646 -24.06 -1.65 21.73
CA GLN A 646 -23.92 -2.48 22.93
C GLN A 646 -22.74 -2.14 23.84
N ALA A 647 -22.91 -2.44 25.12
CA ALA A 647 -22.01 -2.03 26.20
C ALA A 647 -21.85 -0.50 26.24
N ASN A 648 -20.77 0.03 26.80
CA ASN A 648 -20.43 1.47 26.88
C ASN A 648 -20.17 2.15 25.52
N ALA A 649 -20.93 1.83 24.47
CA ALA A 649 -20.79 2.31 23.11
C ALA A 649 -21.86 3.35 22.77
N GLY A 650 -21.52 4.27 21.85
CA GLY A 650 -22.39 5.38 21.47
C GLY A 650 -22.59 5.51 19.96
N PHE A 651 -23.84 5.70 19.54
CA PHE A 651 -24.23 6.10 18.19
C PHE A 651 -24.86 7.50 18.24
N TYR A 652 -24.18 8.45 17.60
CA TYR A 652 -24.51 9.87 17.62
C TYR A 652 -24.62 10.39 16.19
N SER A 653 -25.74 11.04 15.88
CA SER A 653 -25.90 11.81 14.63
C SER A 653 -26.48 13.17 14.95
N VAL A 654 -26.16 14.19 14.13
CA VAL A 654 -26.76 15.52 14.31
C VAL A 654 -28.26 15.46 13.99
N ASN A 655 -28.60 14.88 12.85
CA ASN A 655 -29.96 14.57 12.44
C ASN A 655 -30.26 13.09 12.75
N GLN A 656 -30.89 12.35 11.84
CA GLN A 656 -31.36 10.99 12.10
C GLN A 656 -30.24 9.95 12.19
N ASN A 657 -30.35 9.03 13.15
CA ASN A 657 -29.43 7.88 13.27
C ASN A 657 -29.78 6.79 12.26
N VAL A 658 -31.05 6.56 11.95
CA VAL A 658 -31.48 5.74 10.80
C VAL A 658 -32.53 6.50 10.01
N TYR A 659 -32.30 6.63 8.70
CA TYR A 659 -33.18 7.32 7.76
C TYR A 659 -33.42 6.45 6.53
N ILE A 660 -34.69 6.17 6.22
CA ILE A 660 -35.11 5.40 5.04
C ILE A 660 -36.18 6.22 4.29
N THR A 661 -36.03 6.39 2.97
CA THR A 661 -36.95 7.21 2.15
C THR A 661 -37.77 6.42 1.12
N GLY A 662 -37.88 5.11 1.33
CA GLY A 662 -38.84 4.23 0.67
C GLY A 662 -39.29 3.14 1.63
N GLY A 663 -40.17 2.25 1.16
CA GLY A 663 -40.78 1.22 2.01
C GLY A 663 -39.74 0.35 2.74
N SER A 664 -40.04 0.03 4.01
CA SER A 664 -39.15 -0.71 4.89
C SER A 664 -39.77 -2.05 5.33
N THR A 665 -38.99 -3.14 5.28
CA THR A 665 -39.47 -4.49 5.58
C THR A 665 -38.46 -5.24 6.46
N SER A 666 -38.82 -5.51 7.73
CA SER A 666 -37.91 -6.05 8.75
C SER A 666 -36.77 -5.09 9.04
N VAL A 667 -36.98 -4.17 9.99
CA VAL A 667 -35.98 -3.18 10.38
C VAL A 667 -35.93 -3.04 11.90
N SER A 668 -34.73 -3.12 12.50
CA SER A 668 -34.56 -3.02 13.96
C SER A 668 -33.48 -2.03 14.40
N ILE A 669 -33.75 -1.37 15.53
CA ILE A 669 -32.73 -0.71 16.37
C ILE A 669 -32.67 -1.42 17.71
N THR A 670 -31.48 -1.81 18.15
CA THR A 670 -31.21 -2.41 19.45
C THR A 670 -30.16 -1.61 20.22
N ALA A 671 -30.46 -1.24 21.46
CA ALA A 671 -29.52 -0.71 22.44
C ALA A 671 -29.42 -1.67 23.63
N THR A 672 -28.22 -2.12 24.01
CA THR A 672 -28.03 -3.06 25.12
C THR A 672 -26.87 -2.67 26.03
N SER A 673 -27.16 -2.29 27.27
CA SER A 673 -26.16 -2.18 28.33
C SER A 673 -25.99 -3.53 29.04
N THR A 674 -24.78 -3.85 29.53
CA THR A 674 -24.56 -5.02 30.39
C THR A 674 -24.47 -4.67 31.89
N GLY A 675 -24.52 -3.40 32.27
CA GLY A 675 -24.50 -2.95 33.66
C GLY A 675 -24.59 -1.42 33.82
N SER A 676 -24.90 -0.93 35.02
CA SER A 676 -25.22 0.50 35.26
C SER A 676 -24.12 1.52 34.91
N THR A 677 -22.87 1.08 34.77
CA THR A 677 -21.71 1.90 34.34
C THR A 677 -21.36 1.75 32.85
N ASP A 678 -22.05 0.86 32.13
CA ASP A 678 -21.72 0.35 30.81
C ASP A 678 -22.66 0.95 29.74
N VAL A 679 -22.57 2.27 29.58
CA VAL A 679 -23.67 3.11 29.07
C VAL A 679 -23.85 3.05 27.54
N ALA A 680 -24.74 2.17 27.07
CA ALA A 680 -25.13 2.09 25.66
C ALA A 680 -26.01 3.28 25.25
N ARG A 681 -25.60 4.07 24.25
CA ARG A 681 -26.32 5.30 23.84
C ARG A 681 -26.66 5.35 22.36
N ILE A 682 -27.91 5.70 22.04
CA ILE A 682 -28.34 6.13 20.69
C ILE A 682 -28.95 7.51 20.82
N THR A 683 -28.43 8.51 20.10
CA THR A 683 -28.86 9.90 20.27
C THR A 683 -28.81 10.74 19.00
N SER A 684 -29.93 11.39 18.67
CA SER A 684 -30.02 12.46 17.66
C SER A 684 -29.88 13.83 18.33
N ARG A 685 -29.44 14.87 17.59
CA ARG A 685 -29.33 16.26 18.09
C ARG A 685 -30.33 17.25 17.47
N SER A 686 -31.17 16.84 16.51
CA SER A 686 -32.12 17.76 15.85
C SER A 686 -33.49 17.15 15.53
N ASN A 687 -33.59 15.83 15.31
CA ASN A 687 -34.82 15.20 14.84
C ASN A 687 -34.93 13.74 15.35
N ALA A 688 -35.58 12.85 14.58
CA ALA A 688 -35.84 11.48 15.00
C ALA A 688 -34.57 10.63 15.18
N ASN A 689 -34.57 9.63 16.09
CA ASN A 689 -33.54 8.58 16.05
C ASN A 689 -33.75 7.63 14.87
N PHE A 690 -34.97 7.14 14.67
CA PHE A 690 -35.39 6.41 13.48
C PHE A 690 -36.45 7.21 12.70
N LEU A 691 -36.24 7.36 11.40
CA LEU A 691 -37.22 7.94 10.47
C LEU A 691 -37.38 7.05 9.23
N CYS A 692 -38.61 6.59 8.99
CA CYS A 692 -39.02 6.06 7.69
C CYS A 692 -40.01 7.02 7.03
N ILE A 693 -39.77 7.40 5.78
CA ILE A 693 -40.70 8.19 4.96
C ILE A 693 -41.00 7.47 3.65
N GLY A 694 -42.29 7.40 3.28
CA GLY A 694 -42.75 6.92 1.98
C GLY A 694 -42.86 5.40 1.87
N GLY A 695 -44.00 4.93 1.34
CA GLY A 695 -44.32 3.50 1.26
C GLY A 695 -44.74 2.88 2.61
N PRO A 696 -44.82 1.54 2.67
CA PRO A 696 -45.20 0.81 3.88
C PRO A 696 -44.00 0.51 4.79
N ALA A 697 -44.21 0.51 6.11
CA ALA A 697 -43.20 0.18 7.12
C ALA A 697 -43.60 -1.07 7.92
N ILE A 698 -43.02 -2.23 7.59
CA ILE A 698 -43.44 -3.56 8.05
C ILE A 698 -42.35 -4.19 8.93
N ASN A 699 -42.74 -4.79 10.06
CA ASN A 699 -41.85 -5.46 11.03
C ASN A 699 -40.76 -4.50 11.54
N ILE A 700 -41.16 -3.46 12.29
CA ILE A 700 -40.26 -2.41 12.79
C ILE A 700 -40.04 -2.59 14.30
N GLY A 701 -38.81 -2.85 14.73
CA GLY A 701 -38.49 -3.14 16.14
C GLY A 701 -37.57 -2.11 16.80
N VAL A 702 -37.88 -1.70 18.03
CA VAL A 702 -36.93 -0.95 18.89
C VAL A 702 -36.78 -1.63 20.24
N TYR A 703 -35.59 -2.14 20.52
CA TYR A 703 -35.28 -2.95 21.71
C TYR A 703 -34.22 -2.23 22.57
N VAL A 704 -34.57 -1.89 23.81
CA VAL A 704 -33.72 -1.13 24.74
C VAL A 704 -33.62 -1.90 26.06
N THR A 705 -32.44 -2.43 26.35
CA THR A 705 -32.26 -3.41 27.44
C THR A 705 -31.05 -3.09 28.30
N GLY A 706 -31.24 -3.08 29.62
CA GLY A 706 -30.16 -3.04 30.61
C GLY A 706 -29.94 -1.66 31.23
N ALA A 707 -29.50 -1.66 32.49
CA ALA A 707 -29.32 -0.45 33.28
C ALA A 707 -28.27 0.46 32.62
N GLY A 708 -28.66 1.67 32.22
CA GLY A 708 -27.79 2.57 31.47
C GLY A 708 -27.85 2.44 29.94
N ALA A 709 -28.71 1.58 29.39
CA ALA A 709 -29.10 1.69 27.98
C ALA A 709 -30.01 2.92 27.80
N LEU A 710 -29.67 3.79 26.85
CA LEU A 710 -30.34 5.06 26.60
C LEU A 710 -30.63 5.26 25.11
N ILE A 711 -31.90 5.52 24.78
CA ILE A 711 -32.28 6.14 23.51
C ILE A 711 -32.85 7.54 23.78
N SER A 712 -32.30 8.58 23.14
CA SER A 712 -32.63 9.98 23.43
C SER A 712 -32.70 10.86 22.17
N SER A 713 -33.67 11.77 22.10
CA SER A 713 -33.79 12.75 21.01
C SER A 713 -34.45 14.05 21.50
N PRO A 714 -34.10 15.22 20.92
CA PRO A 714 -34.81 16.48 21.16
C PRO A 714 -36.21 16.53 20.54
N THR A 715 -36.59 15.61 19.65
CA THR A 715 -37.96 15.56 19.10
C THR A 715 -38.58 14.17 19.20
N ARG A 716 -37.98 13.15 18.55
CA ARG A 716 -38.63 11.86 18.25
C ARG A 716 -37.69 10.68 18.39
N ASN A 717 -38.15 9.53 18.89
CA ASN A 717 -37.33 8.31 18.90
C ASN A 717 -37.68 7.38 17.73
N LEU A 718 -38.96 7.12 17.49
CA LEU A 718 -39.48 6.50 16.28
C LEU A 718 -40.47 7.45 15.59
N TYR A 719 -40.25 7.75 14.31
CA TYR A 719 -41.17 8.52 13.49
C TYR A 719 -41.37 7.84 12.12
N VAL A 720 -42.63 7.62 11.74
CA VAL A 720 -43.00 6.99 10.46
C VAL A 720 -44.04 7.85 9.73
N ILE A 721 -43.75 8.18 8.46
CA ILE A 721 -44.62 8.93 7.54
C ILE A 721 -44.83 8.08 6.29
N GLY A 722 -46.06 7.87 5.82
CA GLY A 722 -46.27 7.09 4.60
C GLY A 722 -47.67 6.54 4.43
N SER A 723 -47.78 5.40 3.74
CA SER A 723 -49.07 4.78 3.42
C SER A 723 -49.64 3.97 4.58
N SER A 724 -48.78 3.25 5.30
CA SER A 724 -49.15 2.39 6.43
C SER A 724 -47.91 1.87 7.17
N ALA A 725 -48.07 1.51 8.43
CA ALA A 725 -47.10 0.71 9.19
C ALA A 725 -47.76 -0.58 9.68
N SER A 726 -46.98 -1.64 9.93
CA SER A 726 -47.51 -2.88 10.54
C SER A 726 -46.45 -3.71 11.25
N ASN A 727 -46.90 -4.42 12.29
CA ASN A 727 -46.05 -5.21 13.19
C ASN A 727 -44.90 -4.36 13.76
N VAL A 728 -45.25 -3.36 14.56
CA VAL A 728 -44.28 -2.39 15.09
C VAL A 728 -44.14 -2.54 16.60
N ASP A 729 -42.97 -2.97 17.04
CA ASP A 729 -42.72 -3.50 18.37
C ASP A 729 -41.68 -2.67 19.16
N MET A 730 -42.04 -2.32 20.39
CA MET A 730 -41.14 -1.71 21.37
C MET A 730 -40.87 -2.68 22.51
N THR A 731 -39.61 -2.81 22.93
CA THR A 731 -39.27 -3.36 24.24
C THR A 731 -38.33 -2.42 24.98
N VAL A 732 -38.69 -2.05 26.21
CA VAL A 732 -37.83 -1.31 27.15
C VAL A 732 -37.77 -2.12 28.44
N THR A 733 -36.61 -2.67 28.78
CA THR A 733 -36.48 -3.58 29.93
C THR A 733 -35.15 -3.46 30.68
N SER A 734 -35.12 -4.07 31.87
CA SER A 734 -33.97 -4.15 32.77
C SER A 734 -33.36 -2.78 33.09
N SER A 735 -34.18 -1.83 33.53
CA SER A 735 -33.80 -0.47 33.92
C SER A 735 -33.23 0.39 32.78
N ALA A 736 -33.70 0.16 31.56
CA ALA A 736 -33.39 0.99 30.40
C ALA A 736 -34.14 2.33 30.40
N THR A 737 -33.59 3.31 29.70
CA THR A 737 -34.10 4.69 29.63
C THR A 737 -34.42 5.11 28.19
N VAL A 738 -35.61 5.68 27.97
CA VAL A 738 -36.02 6.25 26.67
C VAL A 738 -36.64 7.63 26.87
N THR A 739 -36.11 8.64 26.18
CA THR A 739 -36.52 10.05 26.35
C THR A 739 -36.71 10.77 25.01
N ALA A 740 -37.79 11.53 24.83
CA ALA A 740 -37.99 12.39 23.66
C ALA A 740 -38.48 13.80 24.02
N GLY A 741 -37.87 14.83 23.39
CA GLY A 741 -38.26 16.24 23.56
C GLY A 741 -39.56 16.66 22.84
N SER A 742 -40.25 15.73 22.17
CA SER A 742 -41.66 15.90 21.79
C SER A 742 -42.42 14.58 21.87
N ASN A 743 -42.35 13.69 20.88
CA ASN A 743 -43.08 12.42 20.89
C ASN A 743 -42.11 11.25 20.92
N ASN A 744 -42.25 10.28 21.83
CA ASN A 744 -41.35 9.12 21.79
C ASN A 744 -41.55 8.33 20.49
N TRP A 745 -42.80 8.00 20.18
CA TRP A 745 -43.23 7.22 19.03
C TRP A 745 -44.35 7.96 18.29
N GLU A 746 -44.21 8.13 16.98
CA GLU A 746 -45.13 8.92 16.15
C GLU A 746 -45.38 8.27 14.78
N PHE A 747 -46.66 8.04 14.47
CA PHE A 747 -47.11 7.42 13.22
C PHE A 747 -48.13 8.33 12.52
N ASP A 748 -47.65 9.09 11.54
CA ASP A 748 -48.47 9.86 10.59
C ASP A 748 -49.01 8.98 9.45
N ALA A 749 -49.09 7.67 9.69
CA ALA A 749 -49.63 6.65 8.80
C ALA A 749 -50.47 5.65 9.63
N PRO A 750 -51.53 5.04 9.05
CA PRO A 750 -52.30 3.99 9.73
C PRO A 750 -51.42 2.78 10.10
N LEU A 751 -51.47 2.39 11.38
CA LEU A 751 -50.74 1.26 11.95
C LEU A 751 -51.58 -0.03 11.82
N VAL A 752 -51.64 -0.59 10.61
CA VAL A 752 -52.44 -1.78 10.29
C VAL A 752 -51.82 -3.07 10.83
N GLY A 753 -52.58 -4.17 10.84
CA GLY A 753 -52.10 -5.48 11.29
C GLY A 753 -52.39 -5.81 12.76
N THR A 754 -52.06 -7.04 13.16
CA THR A 754 -52.60 -7.69 14.38
C THR A 754 -51.64 -7.76 15.56
N SER A 755 -50.41 -7.26 15.41
CA SER A 755 -49.30 -7.57 16.30
C SER A 755 -48.36 -6.37 16.46
N ASN A 756 -48.85 -5.27 17.02
CA ASN A 756 -48.03 -4.12 17.39
C ASN A 756 -47.93 -4.08 18.92
N GLU A 757 -46.79 -4.48 19.50
CA GLU A 757 -46.60 -4.61 20.95
C GLU A 757 -45.63 -3.56 21.52
N ILE A 758 -46.05 -2.87 22.58
CA ILE A 758 -45.22 -1.97 23.37
C ILE A 758 -45.05 -2.56 24.77
N SER A 759 -43.86 -3.04 25.09
CA SER A 759 -43.56 -3.68 26.37
C SER A 759 -42.51 -2.89 27.16
N ILE A 760 -42.90 -2.35 28.31
CA ILE A 760 -42.07 -1.60 29.25
C ILE A 760 -42.03 -2.39 30.57
N SER A 761 -40.85 -2.75 31.06
CA SER A 761 -40.70 -3.69 32.17
C SER A 761 -39.46 -3.46 33.02
N SER A 762 -39.43 -4.07 34.21
CA SER A 762 -38.24 -4.18 35.06
C SER A 762 -37.56 -2.84 35.37
N GLN A 763 -38.28 -1.92 36.03
CA GLN A 763 -37.79 -0.62 36.50
C GLN A 763 -37.29 0.32 35.38
N SER A 764 -37.83 0.18 34.15
CA SER A 764 -37.45 1.03 33.03
C SER A 764 -38.14 2.40 33.07
N PHE A 765 -37.51 3.41 32.46
CA PHE A 765 -38.00 4.79 32.44
C PHE A 765 -38.27 5.25 31.00
N VAL A 766 -39.51 5.63 30.72
CA VAL A 766 -39.94 6.14 29.40
C VAL A 766 -40.61 7.49 29.57
N GLN A 767 -40.03 8.55 28.99
CA GLN A 767 -40.54 9.92 29.09
C GLN A 767 -40.61 10.60 27.72
N ALA A 768 -41.69 11.35 27.48
CA ALA A 768 -41.80 12.26 26.35
C ALA A 768 -42.34 13.62 26.81
N GLU A 769 -41.88 14.70 26.18
CA GLU A 769 -42.33 16.05 26.51
C GLU A 769 -43.80 16.25 26.10
N THR A 770 -44.18 15.81 24.90
CA THR A 770 -45.54 15.89 24.36
C THR A 770 -46.31 14.59 24.61
N ASN A 771 -46.17 13.57 23.75
CA ASN A 771 -46.83 12.27 23.93
C ASN A 771 -45.84 11.10 23.92
N ASN A 772 -46.08 10.03 24.68
CA ASN A 772 -45.23 8.84 24.52
C ASN A 772 -45.53 8.08 23.22
N PHE A 773 -46.81 7.86 22.90
CA PHE A 773 -47.26 7.13 21.72
C PHE A 773 -48.36 7.92 20.99
N LEU A 774 -48.06 8.43 19.80
CA LEU A 774 -48.95 9.17 18.90
C LEU A 774 -49.22 8.34 17.63
N MET A 775 -50.48 8.02 17.35
CA MET A 775 -50.89 7.15 16.25
C MET A 775 -52.16 7.67 15.56
N LEU A 776 -52.22 7.65 14.22
CA LEU A 776 -53.44 8.05 13.50
C LEU A 776 -54.60 7.05 13.67
N SER A 777 -54.37 5.77 13.41
CA SER A 777 -55.35 4.68 13.56
C SER A 777 -54.59 3.36 13.67
N THR A 778 -55.16 2.35 14.33
CA THR A 778 -54.48 1.08 14.61
C THR A 778 -55.33 -0.13 14.24
N GLY A 779 -54.68 -1.22 13.83
CA GLY A 779 -55.24 -2.57 13.95
C GLY A 779 -55.24 -2.98 15.42
N SER A 780 -54.49 -4.03 15.76
CA SER A 780 -54.27 -4.39 17.18
C SER A 780 -53.10 -3.60 17.76
N LEU A 781 -53.29 -3.02 18.95
CA LEU A 781 -52.28 -2.36 19.76
C LEU A 781 -52.25 -2.96 21.18
N TRP A 782 -51.10 -3.47 21.60
CA TRP A 782 -50.88 -4.00 22.94
C TRP A 782 -49.87 -3.10 23.69
N LEU A 783 -50.20 -2.61 24.89
CA LEU A 783 -49.35 -1.76 25.72
C LEU A 783 -49.21 -2.33 27.14
N THR A 784 -48.00 -2.75 27.51
CA THR A 784 -47.70 -3.39 28.79
C THR A 784 -46.66 -2.55 29.55
N VAL A 785 -46.95 -2.14 30.79
CA VAL A 785 -46.03 -1.37 31.66
C VAL A 785 -45.95 -2.00 33.04
N THR A 786 -44.81 -2.58 33.40
CA THR A 786 -44.70 -3.53 34.52
C THR A 786 -43.48 -3.30 35.43
N GLY A 787 -43.53 -3.84 36.65
CA GLY A 787 -42.35 -4.08 37.49
C GLY A 787 -41.62 -2.81 37.92
N SER A 788 -42.35 -1.86 38.51
CA SER A 788 -41.88 -0.54 38.97
C SER A 788 -41.29 0.35 37.86
N SER A 789 -41.65 0.10 36.60
CA SER A 789 -41.34 0.99 35.48
C SER A 789 -42.17 2.28 35.52
N ILE A 790 -41.62 3.34 34.93
CA ILE A 790 -42.19 4.69 34.88
C ILE A 790 -42.50 5.07 33.42
N LEU A 791 -43.71 5.55 33.16
CA LEU A 791 -44.14 6.09 31.86
C LEU A 791 -44.72 7.50 32.04
N THR A 792 -44.09 8.52 31.46
CA THR A 792 -44.39 9.94 31.75
C THR A 792 -44.54 10.80 30.49
N ALA A 793 -45.66 11.51 30.35
CA ALA A 793 -45.90 12.53 29.32
C ALA A 793 -46.02 13.92 29.97
N VAL A 794 -45.08 14.82 29.69
CA VAL A 794 -44.91 16.07 30.46
C VAL A 794 -45.96 17.14 30.16
N SER A 795 -46.45 17.22 28.92
CA SER A 795 -47.40 18.26 28.48
C SER A 795 -48.67 17.73 27.80
N ASN A 796 -48.70 16.45 27.36
CA ASN A 796 -49.87 15.88 26.69
C ASN A 796 -50.20 14.45 27.19
N ASN A 797 -50.19 13.40 26.34
CA ASN A 797 -50.73 12.08 26.69
C ASN A 797 -49.71 10.93 26.68
N ASN A 798 -49.94 9.88 27.47
CA ASN A 798 -49.09 8.68 27.35
C ASN A 798 -49.39 7.88 26.08
N LEU A 799 -50.67 7.51 25.85
CA LEU A 799 -51.14 6.94 24.58
C LEU A 799 -52.20 7.87 23.96
N TYR A 800 -52.06 8.19 22.67
CA TYR A 800 -52.95 9.04 21.91
C TYR A 800 -53.19 8.48 20.50
N VAL A 801 -54.40 7.97 20.27
CA VAL A 801 -54.86 7.44 18.97
C VAL A 801 -55.94 8.35 18.40
N THR A 802 -55.85 8.78 17.13
CA THR A 802 -56.77 9.77 16.51
C THR A 802 -57.80 9.21 15.53
N GLY A 803 -58.04 7.91 15.58
CA GLY A 803 -58.94 7.18 14.68
C GLY A 803 -59.29 5.81 15.26
N ASP A 804 -59.84 4.93 14.42
CA ASP A 804 -60.31 3.62 14.88
C ASP A 804 -59.14 2.70 15.30
N CYS A 805 -59.45 1.81 16.24
CA CYS A 805 -58.59 0.78 16.79
C CYS A 805 -59.29 -0.59 16.66
N GLY A 806 -58.66 -1.53 15.96
CA GLY A 806 -59.18 -2.89 15.78
C GLY A 806 -59.16 -3.72 17.06
N MET A 807 -58.09 -3.63 17.85
CA MET A 807 -58.02 -4.26 19.18
C MET A 807 -57.14 -3.47 20.13
N LEU A 808 -57.64 -3.13 21.32
CA LEU A 808 -56.88 -2.44 22.36
C LEU A 808 -56.68 -3.34 23.58
N ARG A 809 -55.41 -3.61 23.92
CA ARG A 809 -55.02 -4.29 25.16
C ARG A 809 -54.00 -3.45 25.91
N VAL A 810 -54.33 -3.06 27.14
CA VAL A 810 -53.42 -2.29 28.01
C VAL A 810 -53.26 -3.01 29.34
N ALA A 811 -52.04 -3.11 29.87
CA ALA A 811 -51.72 -3.79 31.12
C ALA A 811 -50.72 -2.99 31.96
N PHE A 812 -51.15 -2.47 33.12
CA PHE A 812 -50.31 -1.72 34.05
C PHE A 812 -50.16 -2.47 35.39
N THR A 813 -48.99 -3.05 35.65
CA THR A 813 -48.76 -3.93 36.83
C THR A 813 -47.59 -3.44 37.70
N SER A 814 -47.89 -3.00 38.92
CA SER A 814 -46.90 -2.43 39.86
C SER A 814 -46.07 -1.29 39.25
N SER A 815 -46.68 -0.41 38.46
CA SER A 815 -45.98 0.63 37.67
C SER A 815 -46.54 2.03 37.91
N THR A 816 -45.80 3.06 37.51
CA THR A 816 -46.17 4.47 37.68
C THR A 816 -46.36 5.13 36.32
N ILE A 817 -47.57 5.64 36.06
CA ILE A 817 -47.97 6.19 34.77
C ILE A 817 -48.51 7.61 34.97
N THR A 818 -47.87 8.61 34.38
CA THR A 818 -48.17 10.04 34.61
C THR A 818 -48.33 10.80 33.31
N ALA A 819 -49.41 11.56 33.15
CA ALA A 819 -49.63 12.44 31.99
C ALA A 819 -50.16 13.81 32.42
N ALA A 820 -49.78 14.88 31.71
CA ALA A 820 -50.37 16.21 31.97
C ALA A 820 -51.81 16.34 31.44
N VAL A 821 -52.20 15.60 30.39
CA VAL A 821 -53.58 15.59 29.89
C VAL A 821 -54.25 14.25 30.18
N ASN A 822 -54.04 13.21 29.37
CA ASN A 822 -54.62 11.88 29.61
C ASN A 822 -53.58 10.75 29.56
N ASN A 823 -53.74 9.69 30.34
CA ASN A 823 -52.85 8.52 30.18
C ASN A 823 -53.22 7.68 28.95
N ILE A 824 -54.51 7.57 28.64
CA ILE A 824 -55.02 6.96 27.41
C ILE A 824 -56.01 7.93 26.77
N PHE A 825 -55.83 8.21 25.49
CA PHE A 825 -56.79 8.88 24.63
C PHE A 825 -57.01 8.06 23.37
N VAL A 826 -58.27 7.75 23.05
CA VAL A 826 -58.68 7.14 21.77
C VAL A 826 -59.76 8.03 21.16
N GLY A 827 -59.51 8.53 19.95
CA GLY A 827 -60.35 9.50 19.24
C GLY A 827 -61.37 8.90 18.28
N GLY A 828 -61.26 7.59 17.98
CA GLY A 828 -62.20 6.82 17.18
C GLY A 828 -62.77 5.61 17.91
N SER A 829 -63.24 4.64 17.14
CA SER A 829 -63.97 3.46 17.58
C SER A 829 -63.03 2.32 18.01
N ILE A 830 -63.44 1.51 18.98
CA ILE A 830 -62.78 0.24 19.33
C ILE A 830 -63.66 -0.89 18.80
N LEU A 831 -63.24 -1.48 17.68
CA LEU A 831 -64.03 -2.43 16.91
C LEU A 831 -64.21 -3.77 17.66
N SER A 832 -65.26 -4.50 17.28
CA SER A 832 -65.86 -5.57 18.10
C SER A 832 -65.70 -6.99 17.56
N ASP A 833 -65.03 -7.17 16.42
CA ASP A 833 -64.97 -8.44 15.68
C ASP A 833 -63.88 -9.41 16.17
N LEU A 834 -62.94 -8.94 17.02
CA LEU A 834 -61.88 -9.75 17.61
C LEU A 834 -61.82 -9.63 19.14
N THR A 835 -61.59 -10.75 19.83
CA THR A 835 -61.75 -10.88 21.29
C THR A 835 -60.46 -10.63 22.09
N PRO A 836 -60.58 -10.31 23.39
CA PRO A 836 -61.32 -9.19 23.95
C PRO A 836 -60.43 -7.94 24.07
N ASN A 837 -61.05 -6.76 24.09
CA ASN A 837 -60.39 -5.49 24.41
C ASN A 837 -60.41 -5.25 25.93
N TYR A 838 -59.30 -4.77 26.50
CA TYR A 838 -59.22 -4.49 27.93
C TYR A 838 -58.18 -3.46 28.34
N VAL A 839 -58.41 -2.83 29.50
CA VAL A 839 -57.39 -2.16 30.31
C VAL A 839 -57.29 -2.91 31.64
N TYR A 840 -56.19 -3.61 31.86
CA TYR A 840 -55.90 -4.36 33.07
C TYR A 840 -54.94 -3.57 33.95
N MET A 841 -55.22 -3.51 35.25
CA MET A 841 -54.40 -2.81 36.23
C MET A 841 -54.27 -3.62 37.52
N THR A 842 -53.05 -3.67 38.05
CA THR A 842 -52.76 -4.26 39.38
C THR A 842 -51.68 -3.45 40.07
N THR A 843 -51.89 -3.05 41.33
CA THR A 843 -50.87 -2.36 42.17
C THR A 843 -50.18 -1.13 41.52
N ALA A 844 -50.79 -0.56 40.48
CA ALA A 844 -50.24 0.54 39.69
C ALA A 844 -50.80 1.90 40.12
N THR A 845 -50.00 2.95 39.93
CA THR A 845 -50.36 4.34 40.20
C THR A 845 -50.52 5.09 38.88
N MET A 846 -51.71 5.61 38.61
CA MET A 846 -51.98 6.52 37.49
C MET A 846 -52.19 7.94 37.98
N SER A 847 -51.51 8.89 37.35
CA SER A 847 -51.70 10.33 37.54
C SER A 847 -52.05 11.00 36.21
N ALA A 848 -53.07 11.84 36.16
CA ALA A 848 -53.44 12.62 34.98
C ALA A 848 -53.83 14.06 35.35
N GLY A 849 -53.33 15.07 34.64
CA GLY A 849 -53.74 16.46 34.88
C GLY A 849 -55.19 16.75 34.44
N SER A 850 -55.71 16.05 33.42
CA SER A 850 -57.11 16.16 32.99
C SER A 850 -57.92 14.91 33.33
N THR A 851 -57.76 13.82 32.58
CA THR A 851 -58.59 12.60 32.69
C THR A 851 -57.70 11.36 32.72
N GLY A 852 -58.04 10.35 33.53
CA GLY A 852 -57.28 9.09 33.55
C GLY A 852 -57.26 8.42 32.18
N MET A 853 -58.45 8.17 31.62
CA MET A 853 -58.68 7.58 30.30
C MET A 853 -59.82 8.29 29.58
N MET A 854 -59.62 8.66 28.31
CA MET A 854 -60.63 9.29 27.46
C MET A 854 -60.89 8.47 26.20
N PHE A 855 -62.15 8.17 25.93
CA PHE A 855 -62.59 7.48 24.71
C PHE A 855 -63.64 8.33 24.01
N SER A 856 -63.30 8.82 22.81
CA SER A 856 -64.13 9.72 22.01
C SER A 856 -64.59 9.03 20.73
N THR A 857 -65.86 9.20 20.36
CA THR A 857 -66.47 8.61 19.16
C THR A 857 -67.06 9.71 18.28
N THR A 858 -66.21 10.38 17.51
CA THR A 858 -66.62 11.43 16.56
C THR A 858 -67.26 10.88 15.28
N LEU A 859 -67.10 9.58 14.99
CA LEU A 859 -67.50 8.95 13.71
C LEU A 859 -68.60 7.87 13.83
N GLY A 860 -69.27 7.74 14.99
CA GLY A 860 -70.48 6.91 15.13
C GLY A 860 -70.28 5.43 15.49
N GLY A 861 -69.04 4.99 15.78
CA GLY A 861 -68.73 3.59 16.09
C GLY A 861 -68.96 3.16 17.54
N GLN A 862 -68.76 1.85 17.77
CA GLN A 862 -68.82 1.19 19.08
C GLN A 862 -67.50 1.32 19.85
N ASN A 863 -67.58 1.23 21.17
CA ASN A 863 -66.46 0.95 22.06
C ASN A 863 -66.85 -0.20 23.01
N ILE A 864 -66.27 -1.39 22.83
CA ILE A 864 -66.52 -2.54 23.71
C ILE A 864 -65.21 -2.94 24.37
N PHE A 865 -65.08 -2.72 25.68
CA PHE A 865 -63.89 -3.08 26.46
C PHE A 865 -64.16 -3.30 27.95
N THR A 866 -63.30 -4.09 28.61
CA THR A 866 -63.33 -4.31 30.06
C THR A 866 -62.19 -3.56 30.75
N ILE A 867 -62.49 -2.82 31.82
CA ILE A 867 -61.50 -2.27 32.74
C ILE A 867 -61.46 -3.12 34.00
N THR A 868 -60.31 -3.73 34.28
CA THR A 868 -60.08 -4.54 35.48
C THR A 868 -59.01 -3.90 36.35
N ALA A 869 -59.32 -3.56 37.61
CA ALA A 869 -58.40 -2.89 38.53
C ALA A 869 -58.31 -3.64 39.87
N SER A 870 -57.27 -4.44 40.07
CA SER A 870 -57.09 -5.29 41.26
C SER A 870 -56.01 -4.78 42.21
N ALA A 871 -56.21 -4.98 43.51
CA ALA A 871 -55.26 -4.70 44.60
C ALA A 871 -54.58 -3.30 44.58
N ALA A 872 -55.05 -2.39 45.44
CA ALA A 872 -54.40 -1.12 45.78
C ALA A 872 -54.04 -0.18 44.60
N THR A 873 -54.76 -0.28 43.48
CA THR A 873 -54.63 0.66 42.35
C THR A 873 -55.08 2.07 42.75
N THR A 874 -54.20 3.06 42.52
CA THR A 874 -54.44 4.46 42.89
C THR A 874 -54.52 5.35 41.65
N TRP A 875 -55.59 6.14 41.55
CA TRP A 875 -55.88 7.03 40.43
C TRP A 875 -55.96 8.48 40.92
N SER A 876 -55.06 9.35 40.45
CA SER A 876 -55.05 10.77 40.75
C SER A 876 -55.39 11.55 39.48
N VAL A 877 -56.50 12.28 39.44
CA VAL A 877 -56.98 12.98 38.23
C VAL A 877 -57.36 14.43 38.53
N GLY A 878 -56.72 15.40 37.87
CA GLY A 878 -56.92 16.83 38.14
C GLY A 878 -58.25 17.40 37.64
N GLY A 879 -58.85 16.78 36.61
CA GLY A 879 -60.00 17.29 35.87
C GLY A 879 -61.23 16.38 35.89
N VAL A 880 -61.82 16.18 34.72
CA VAL A 880 -63.25 15.85 34.52
C VAL A 880 -63.65 14.49 35.12
N GLY A 881 -62.77 13.49 35.10
CA GLY A 881 -63.05 12.19 35.72
C GLY A 881 -61.91 11.19 35.53
N ALA A 882 -62.07 9.99 36.07
CA ALA A 882 -61.08 8.93 35.87
C ALA A 882 -61.25 8.24 34.50
N ILE A 883 -62.49 7.99 34.08
CA ILE A 883 -62.86 7.52 32.74
C ILE A 883 -63.87 8.52 32.16
N TYR A 884 -63.67 8.94 30.90
CA TYR A 884 -64.55 9.88 30.22
C TYR A 884 -64.90 9.39 28.81
N LEU A 885 -66.21 9.31 28.51
CA LEU A 885 -66.73 8.96 27.19
C LEU A 885 -67.40 10.18 26.54
N GLN A 886 -67.07 10.47 25.28
CA GLN A 886 -67.63 11.60 24.54
C GLN A 886 -67.96 11.24 23.09
N GLY A 887 -69.19 11.42 22.62
CA GLY A 887 -69.50 11.33 21.19
C GLY A 887 -70.82 10.66 20.82
N TYR A 888 -70.88 10.15 19.59
CA TYR A 888 -72.01 9.44 18.99
C TYR A 888 -71.86 7.92 19.15
N ALA A 889 -71.69 7.47 20.39
CA ALA A 889 -71.48 6.06 20.70
C ALA A 889 -72.80 5.28 20.63
N VAL A 890 -72.97 4.44 19.61
CA VAL A 890 -74.10 3.49 19.52
C VAL A 890 -73.67 2.18 20.20
N SER A 891 -74.42 1.70 21.20
CA SER A 891 -74.20 0.36 21.80
C SER A 891 -72.78 0.06 22.32
N SER A 892 -72.11 1.03 22.96
CA SER A 892 -70.84 0.75 23.65
C SER A 892 -71.08 0.05 24.99
N THR A 893 -70.17 -0.84 25.36
CA THR A 893 -70.23 -1.61 26.61
C THR A 893 -68.93 -1.46 27.38
N ILE A 894 -69.01 -0.95 28.61
CA ILE A 894 -67.90 -0.91 29.57
C ILE A 894 -68.21 -1.78 30.76
N THR A 895 -67.36 -2.78 30.99
CA THR A 895 -67.39 -3.60 32.21
C THR A 895 -66.28 -3.14 33.14
N LEU A 896 -66.63 -2.74 34.37
CA LEU A 896 -65.71 -2.34 35.42
C LEU A 896 -65.67 -3.42 36.51
N ILE A 897 -64.51 -4.05 36.68
CA ILE A 897 -64.26 -5.10 37.67
C ILE A 897 -63.13 -4.63 38.57
N SER A 898 -63.36 -4.39 39.86
CA SER A 898 -62.30 -3.90 40.75
C SER A 898 -62.46 -4.34 42.19
N SER A 899 -61.34 -4.58 42.88
CA SER A 899 -61.33 -4.83 44.31
C SER A 899 -61.13 -3.57 45.16
N THR A 900 -60.47 -2.54 44.62
CA THR A 900 -60.25 -1.24 45.27
C THR A 900 -59.83 -0.20 44.24
N ILE A 901 -60.66 0.84 44.02
CA ILE A 901 -60.23 2.06 43.32
C ILE A 901 -60.13 3.20 44.34
N SER A 902 -58.95 3.80 44.44
CA SER A 902 -58.77 5.06 45.17
C SER A 902 -58.67 6.22 44.18
N VAL A 903 -59.72 7.03 44.07
CA VAL A 903 -59.71 8.24 43.22
C VAL A 903 -59.45 9.47 44.07
N SER A 904 -58.44 10.24 43.69
CA SER A 904 -58.13 11.58 44.21
C SER A 904 -58.35 12.61 43.10
N THR A 905 -59.04 13.71 43.41
CA THR A 905 -59.29 14.79 42.44
C THR A 905 -59.57 16.13 43.11
N SER A 906 -59.15 17.20 42.43
CA SER A 906 -59.43 18.61 42.72
C SER A 906 -60.71 19.14 42.08
N TYR A 907 -61.39 18.34 41.24
CA TYR A 907 -62.51 18.84 40.44
C TYR A 907 -63.83 18.91 41.23
N VAL A 908 -64.66 19.92 40.93
CA VAL A 908 -65.83 20.30 41.74
C VAL A 908 -67.03 19.35 41.55
N SER A 909 -67.01 18.53 40.48
CA SER A 909 -68.02 17.51 40.17
C SER A 909 -67.33 16.19 39.82
N PRO A 910 -66.83 15.44 40.81
CA PRO A 910 -65.97 14.28 40.60
C PRO A 910 -66.74 13.05 40.12
N ALA A 911 -66.18 12.32 39.14
CA ALA A 911 -66.77 11.08 38.64
C ALA A 911 -65.71 10.02 38.32
N VAL A 912 -65.99 8.76 38.70
CA VAL A 912 -65.17 7.60 38.28
C VAL A 912 -65.38 7.33 36.79
N VAL A 913 -66.64 7.43 36.32
CA VAL A 913 -67.01 7.40 34.90
C VAL A 913 -67.92 8.60 34.62
N GLN A 914 -67.58 9.41 33.62
CA GLN A 914 -68.45 10.46 33.10
C GLN A 914 -68.75 10.24 31.61
N LEU A 915 -69.99 10.55 31.21
CA LEU A 915 -70.51 10.38 29.87
C LEU A 915 -70.92 11.74 29.29
N ARG A 916 -70.74 11.95 27.99
CA ARG A 916 -71.17 13.17 27.32
C ARG A 916 -71.62 12.92 25.88
N SER A 917 -72.89 13.19 25.63
CA SER A 917 -73.45 13.40 24.30
C SER A 917 -72.67 14.51 23.57
N GLY A 918 -72.15 14.20 22.38
CA GLY A 918 -71.34 15.16 21.60
C GLY A 918 -72.15 16.36 21.10
N THR A 919 -73.43 16.15 20.85
CA THR A 919 -74.48 17.14 20.54
C THR A 919 -75.78 16.71 21.20
N ALA A 920 -76.86 17.50 21.13
CA ALA A 920 -78.12 17.26 21.84
C ALA A 920 -79.00 16.13 21.25
N GLN A 921 -78.43 14.95 21.00
CA GLN A 921 -79.14 13.71 20.71
C GLN A 921 -78.75 12.61 21.70
N THR A 922 -79.67 11.71 21.98
CA THR A 922 -79.59 10.69 23.03
C THR A 922 -78.49 9.66 22.77
N MET A 923 -77.69 9.36 23.79
CA MET A 923 -76.86 8.15 23.82
C MET A 923 -77.77 6.92 23.93
N THR A 924 -78.06 6.27 22.81
CA THR A 924 -78.86 5.04 22.77
C THR A 924 -78.01 3.81 23.10
N SER A 925 -78.65 2.83 23.78
CA SER A 925 -78.13 1.48 24.06
C SER A 925 -76.74 1.35 24.72
N GLN A 926 -76.23 2.40 25.37
CA GLN A 926 -75.01 2.32 26.20
C GLN A 926 -75.20 1.37 27.39
N GLN A 927 -74.26 0.44 27.61
CA GLN A 927 -74.23 -0.44 28.78
C GLN A 927 -72.98 -0.19 29.64
N ILE A 928 -73.19 0.03 30.94
CA ILE A 928 -72.12 0.13 31.93
C ILE A 928 -72.40 -0.86 33.04
N THR A 929 -71.53 -1.86 33.16
CA THR A 929 -71.64 -2.93 34.16
C THR A 929 -70.54 -2.75 35.19
N ILE A 930 -70.91 -2.44 36.44
CA ILE A 930 -69.95 -2.29 37.55
C ILE A 930 -70.11 -3.50 38.48
N ALA A 931 -69.06 -4.31 38.61
CA ALA A 931 -69.07 -5.55 39.37
C ALA A 931 -68.20 -5.45 40.63
N SER A 932 -68.86 -5.65 41.79
CA SER A 932 -68.24 -5.92 43.10
C SER A 932 -67.09 -4.99 43.52
N VAL A 933 -67.31 -3.67 43.50
CA VAL A 933 -66.26 -2.66 43.75
C VAL A 933 -66.37 -2.01 45.14
N PRO A 934 -65.52 -2.39 46.12
CA PRO A 934 -65.08 -1.48 47.17
C PRO A 934 -64.29 -0.32 46.55
N TYR A 935 -64.49 0.91 47.04
CA TYR A 935 -63.72 2.07 46.62
C TYR A 935 -63.47 3.02 47.79
N THR A 936 -62.37 3.78 47.70
CA THR A 936 -61.97 4.73 48.76
C THR A 936 -61.77 6.10 48.12
N TYR A 937 -62.83 6.90 48.12
CA TYR A 937 -62.82 8.21 47.46
C TYR A 937 -62.25 9.30 48.38
N THR A 938 -61.18 9.97 47.94
CA THR A 938 -60.46 10.98 48.73
C THR A 938 -60.47 12.33 47.99
N GLN A 939 -61.50 13.14 48.25
CA GLN A 939 -61.62 14.48 47.68
C GLN A 939 -60.71 15.47 48.41
N THR A 940 -59.84 16.18 47.70
CA THR A 940 -58.98 17.23 48.29
C THR A 940 -59.67 18.60 48.37
N ALA A 941 -60.73 18.84 47.59
CA ALA A 941 -61.60 20.01 47.74
C ALA A 941 -63.02 19.78 47.18
N GLY A 942 -64.06 20.17 47.93
CA GLY A 942 -65.46 20.17 47.47
C GLY A 942 -66.46 19.46 48.41
N ARG A 943 -67.75 19.43 48.01
CA ARG A 943 -68.78 18.60 48.65
C ARG A 943 -68.96 17.30 47.87
N SER A 944 -68.87 16.17 48.54
CA SER A 944 -69.03 14.84 47.94
C SER A 944 -70.43 14.64 47.33
N ARG A 945 -70.48 14.19 46.07
CA ARG A 945 -71.67 13.60 45.44
C ARG A 945 -71.23 12.47 44.51
N TRP A 946 -71.97 11.36 44.54
CA TRP A 946 -71.80 10.25 43.59
C TRP A 946 -72.87 10.40 42.50
N CYS A 947 -72.47 10.74 41.27
CA CYS A 947 -73.40 11.02 40.19
C CYS A 947 -72.88 10.47 38.85
N MET A 948 -73.60 9.52 38.24
CA MET A 948 -73.50 9.34 36.80
C MET A 948 -74.18 10.53 36.11
N HIS A 949 -73.37 11.50 35.70
CA HIS A 949 -73.85 12.65 34.93
C HIS A 949 -74.02 12.28 33.46
N SER A 950 -75.26 11.97 33.07
CA SER A 950 -75.75 12.32 31.72
C SER A 950 -76.10 13.80 31.70
N LYS A 951 -75.97 14.45 30.53
CA LYS A 951 -76.41 15.84 30.35
C LYS A 951 -77.90 15.95 29.98
N ASP A 952 -78.45 14.89 29.40
CA ASP A 952 -79.77 14.88 28.75
C ASP A 952 -80.71 13.79 29.30
N ALA A 953 -80.34 13.12 30.40
CA ALA A 953 -81.15 12.10 31.07
C ALA A 953 -81.03 12.17 32.60
N SER A 954 -82.05 11.67 33.31
CA SER A 954 -82.20 11.74 34.77
C SER A 954 -81.00 11.20 35.55
N HIS A 955 -80.57 11.92 36.58
CA HIS A 955 -79.43 11.58 37.43
C HIS A 955 -79.55 10.17 38.05
N LEU A 956 -78.59 9.29 37.77
CA LEU A 956 -78.41 8.07 38.55
C LEU A 956 -77.37 8.32 39.65
N CYS A 957 -77.87 8.74 40.82
CA CYS A 957 -77.10 8.88 42.04
C CYS A 957 -77.21 7.58 42.85
N LEU A 958 -76.22 6.70 42.77
CA LEU A 958 -76.10 5.60 43.73
C LEU A 958 -75.59 6.19 45.05
N TYR A 959 -76.46 6.23 46.06
CA TYR A 959 -76.08 6.54 47.42
C TYR A 959 -75.36 5.33 48.02
N ASP A 960 -74.18 5.58 48.58
CA ASP A 960 -73.53 4.64 49.51
C ASP A 960 -74.37 4.53 50.78
N SER A 961 -74.77 3.31 51.15
CA SER A 961 -75.57 3.03 52.34
C SER A 961 -74.73 2.62 53.56
N SER A 962 -73.43 2.93 53.56
CA SER A 962 -72.49 2.60 54.64
C SER A 962 -72.01 3.82 55.46
N ARG A 963 -72.73 4.94 55.39
CA ARG A 963 -72.70 6.05 56.37
C ARG A 963 -74.08 6.62 56.65
#